data_AF-A0A7D5VNC3-F1
#
_entry.id   AF-A0A7D5VNC3-F1
#
_cell.length_a   1.000
_cell.length_b   1.000
_cell.length_c   1.000
_cell.angle_alpha   90.00
_cell.angle_beta   90.00
_cell.angle_gamma   90.00
#
_symmetry.space_group_name_H-M   'P 1'
#
loop_
_entity.id
_entity.type
_entity.pdbx_description
1 polymer ?
#
loop_
_entity_poly.entity_id
_entity_poly.type
_entity_poly.pdbx_seq_one_letter_code
_entity_poly.pdbx_strand_id
1 'polypeptide(L)'
;MTHQTQQTQESAEVPSQGGGGTVRSLDRGGRPPETEPIPGMKPGWLFRRSDRVILHRAGQQSPALPIGTVPKVLGKITYRDNDRRHTKIAYLIETEEGPRIVQAHQILDGTWADVVGRDRPVSRDECQAYAKVMSVDVREAPEMPSIPVKTKDGGLVLPGADSQDLGYMRTGDPDEAAALAAWRRIVDMAMTAPRTALVLGSPLSTVLCSSFQSVHTHVQVLYGSGQMGKSSLQKVQAAVLGSPDPAYKLFGSLNSTAHALPELLIQARYMPLMREELSSGGMSLKEIQNLVSRVLGGARRDRLDQSGAMRSSVGTFHSMVSFSSNESLLAPGQPESFASRVIQLHEPFFGSAEASDEAVALSAQYHGWPLVWAERAGMYGAERVKEWRELHRQITGRLTTATAGIPLTLARILAAWVVGSYMLGELLGLPQLGEHAFEEARVELPRVVDESAENNVSPGQQVWQIVAGAIAMHPAMWLTEHQLVGGIRKDDQDDEDDAAPAMAGETEFKPRDVLGYWYKNRKTGVTELHVYGEALKRMGLEAGVLLPPGLGELKRRGILRVTQPRGFKSKPPTRRLRTLVQDMVYILDANAAWEAWEPTGTSVVHEVAPAPAEDSPIVRAEQAAIERAQALAAAGAPAAPVPADGLADSRTHDATTEAIGQVTAVVPPKPTTAPFVPYPKPVPAVTDQEWADLASKARNWRTRDALRIGVLGADGLHLPNCEPIKGVRRPASVDDVPELMAAYNLKTLYLANDMLDVLELPAFDPRKKGGPQAPAACEWGTPGEHIARMRPESGVSCWMTLTTPGGERLNLAIPAYESRFDKLGLPGRGGFGGAESAAVMLDALMVYLLSTRHGPADQPKVIPYYLSPNKTAEDFAGGLDRDDVISPMVRAMAKKDDHEGDGPQRFQRWSGPLAEPMGARTMVSPQWARVPDLAEERDAWLHKFDRVAAWLPAYNSAVLGIGDPTHHEQGREYDPLKAGMWRVASVPPVRGGIWDALPTLVFTEAKAGGYWLFNPDMDLLLECFPQWVPEVLEAWVWEDSKRALTGMYKKLLNMRRYVLRCQEEGRPGARWVKGIHGRLYQSFRGYLGRNDPRYDHESGDVYERDIYWRPDWAKAIMALANANTFRALHKYATEESRYPLSLYVDAVTYTSEHADPEQAKPQAMRLGTSSGTWSSEGVIPMAAVADRLKTADDPEGDNAHTVMREYLAEQKKREG
;
A
#
# COMPACT_ATOMS: atom_id res chain seq x y z
N MET A 1 4.67 -69.14 6.64
CA MET A 1 5.10 -69.12 5.24
C MET A 1 6.54 -68.58 5.27
N THR A 2 7.61 -69.26 4.86
CA THR A 2 7.90 -70.02 3.62
C THR A 2 7.78 -69.12 2.38
N HIS A 3 8.78 -69.00 1.50
CA HIS A 3 10.18 -69.49 1.52
C HIS A 3 10.94 -68.88 0.32
N GLN A 4 12.29 -68.92 0.32
CA GLN A 4 13.17 -69.23 -0.83
C GLN A 4 13.17 -68.35 -2.11
N THR A 5 14.23 -68.30 -2.94
CA THR A 5 15.72 -68.31 -2.76
C THR A 5 16.38 -67.91 -4.10
N GLN A 6 17.70 -67.67 -4.09
CA GLN A 6 18.62 -67.93 -5.24
C GLN A 6 18.45 -67.01 -6.48
N GLN A 7 19.37 -66.96 -7.46
CA GLN A 7 20.69 -67.62 -7.66
C GLN A 7 21.63 -66.57 -8.32
N THR A 8 22.75 -66.14 -7.71
CA THR A 8 24.16 -66.63 -7.85
C THR A 8 24.80 -66.68 -9.25
N GLN A 9 26.11 -66.34 -9.27
CA GLN A 9 27.17 -66.77 -10.22
C GLN A 9 27.07 -66.20 -11.67
N GLU A 10 28.13 -66.04 -12.47
CA GLU A 10 29.60 -66.23 -12.34
C GLU A 10 30.32 -65.30 -13.39
N SER A 11 31.63 -65.17 -13.61
CA SER A 11 32.85 -65.95 -13.28
C SER A 11 34.16 -65.12 -13.47
N ALA A 12 35.23 -65.50 -12.74
CA ALA A 12 36.65 -65.78 -13.14
C ALA A 12 37.43 -64.86 -14.13
N GLU A 13 38.78 -64.73 -14.11
CA GLU A 13 39.89 -65.00 -13.15
C GLU A 13 41.10 -64.05 -13.52
N VAL A 14 42.40 -64.20 -13.22
CA VAL A 14 43.34 -65.26 -12.73
C VAL A 14 44.53 -64.56 -12.00
N PRO A 15 45.33 -65.21 -11.12
CA PRO A 15 46.21 -64.49 -10.16
C PRO A 15 47.73 -64.65 -10.38
N SER A 16 48.53 -63.97 -9.55
CA SER A 16 49.93 -64.36 -9.25
C SER A 16 50.27 -64.11 -7.78
N GLN A 17 50.90 -65.09 -7.12
CA GLN A 17 51.37 -64.98 -5.72
C GLN A 17 52.79 -64.38 -5.64
N GLY A 18 53.09 -63.70 -4.53
CA GLY A 18 54.45 -63.27 -4.17
C GLY A 18 54.49 -62.72 -2.75
N GLY A 19 54.98 -63.51 -1.79
CA GLY A 19 54.96 -63.17 -0.36
C GLY A 19 56.33 -62.77 0.20
N GLY A 20 56.36 -62.24 1.44
CA GLY A 20 57.58 -62.17 2.25
C GLY A 20 58.25 -60.78 2.41
N GLY A 21 57.49 -59.74 2.75
CA GLY A 21 58.03 -58.46 3.24
C GLY A 21 57.58 -58.18 4.68
N THR A 22 58.50 -58.01 5.63
CA THR A 22 58.17 -57.88 7.05
C THR A 22 57.55 -56.52 7.39
N VAL A 23 56.33 -56.54 7.95
CA VAL A 23 55.70 -55.37 8.57
C VAL A 23 56.50 -54.96 9.80
N ARG A 24 57.40 -53.99 9.66
CA ARG A 24 58.02 -53.30 10.80
C ARG A 24 57.09 -52.20 11.30
N SER A 25 56.75 -52.30 12.58
CA SER A 25 56.31 -51.22 13.47
C SER A 25 55.44 -50.11 12.86
N LEU A 26 54.13 -50.26 13.02
CA LEU A 26 53.20 -49.13 13.11
C LEU A 26 53.74 -48.06 14.07
N ASP A 27 53.90 -46.81 13.63
CA ASP A 27 54.05 -45.65 14.52
C ASP A 27 52.71 -45.34 15.22
N ARG A 28 52.40 -46.18 16.21
CA ARG A 28 51.22 -46.06 17.09
C ARG A 28 51.35 -44.83 17.99
N GLY A 29 50.99 -43.67 17.46
CA GLY A 29 50.96 -42.42 18.21
C GLY A 29 50.84 -41.15 17.36
N GLY A 30 51.02 -41.24 16.05
CA GLY A 30 50.97 -40.09 15.12
C GLY A 30 49.67 -39.28 15.20
N ARG A 31 49.73 -38.15 15.92
CA ARG A 31 48.82 -37.01 15.75
C ARG A 31 48.91 -36.58 14.28
N PRO A 32 47.80 -36.47 13.51
CA PRO A 32 47.89 -36.12 12.10
C PRO A 32 48.61 -34.76 11.93
N PRO A 33 49.42 -34.58 10.87
CA PRO A 33 50.21 -33.36 10.69
C PRO A 33 49.31 -32.12 10.75
N GLU A 34 49.86 -31.06 11.36
CA GLU A 34 49.22 -29.74 11.50
C GLU A 34 47.87 -29.70 12.26
N THR A 35 47.51 -30.79 12.96
CA THR A 35 46.35 -30.81 13.85
C THR A 35 46.69 -30.35 15.27
N GLU A 36 45.73 -29.75 15.99
CA GLU A 36 45.84 -29.41 17.40
C GLU A 36 44.55 -29.68 18.21
N PRO A 37 44.64 -30.03 19.50
CA PRO A 37 43.47 -30.30 20.33
C PRO A 37 42.68 -29.01 20.61
N ILE A 38 41.37 -29.03 20.37
CA ILE A 38 40.51 -27.85 20.53
C ILE A 38 40.35 -27.51 22.03
N PRO A 39 40.76 -26.31 22.50
CA PRO A 39 40.78 -25.99 23.93
C PRO A 39 39.40 -26.05 24.61
N GLY A 40 39.29 -26.92 25.63
CA GLY A 40 38.04 -27.15 26.36
C GLY A 40 37.07 -28.13 25.71
N MET A 41 37.49 -28.87 24.68
CA MET A 41 36.77 -30.04 24.16
C MET A 41 37.24 -31.34 24.83
N LYS A 42 36.44 -32.41 24.67
CA LYS A 42 36.79 -33.76 25.14
C LYS A 42 38.03 -34.31 24.40
N PRO A 43 38.86 -35.18 25.02
CA PRO A 43 40.01 -35.79 24.35
C PRO A 43 39.59 -36.60 23.12
N GLY A 44 39.86 -36.08 21.92
CA GLY A 44 39.40 -36.67 20.66
C GLY A 44 39.09 -35.63 19.58
N TRP A 45 38.74 -34.41 19.99
CA TRP A 45 38.50 -33.27 19.11
C TRP A 45 39.82 -32.56 18.73
N LEU A 46 40.05 -32.43 17.43
CA LEU A 46 41.23 -31.82 16.83
C LEU A 46 40.80 -30.80 15.76
N PHE A 47 41.63 -29.78 15.51
CA PHE A 47 41.48 -28.81 14.42
C PHE A 47 42.76 -28.80 13.58
N ARG A 48 42.64 -28.88 12.25
CA ARG A 48 43.77 -28.79 11.30
C ARG A 48 43.82 -27.36 10.76
N ARG A 49 44.98 -26.69 10.89
CA ARG A 49 45.08 -25.26 10.53
C ARG A 49 45.12 -24.98 9.03
N SER A 50 45.75 -25.86 8.25
CA SER A 50 46.03 -25.66 6.82
C SER A 50 44.79 -25.63 5.93
N ASP A 51 43.76 -26.42 6.26
CA ASP A 51 42.47 -26.47 5.56
C ASP A 51 41.28 -26.10 6.45
N ARG A 52 41.54 -25.66 7.69
CA ARG A 52 40.54 -25.30 8.72
C ARG A 52 39.50 -26.41 9.01
N VAL A 53 39.87 -27.68 8.89
CA VAL A 53 38.96 -28.81 9.17
C VAL A 53 38.96 -29.21 10.65
N ILE A 54 37.76 -29.38 11.24
CA ILE A 54 37.58 -30.08 12.52
C ILE A 54 37.57 -31.59 12.29
N LEU A 55 38.31 -32.30 13.13
CA LEU A 55 38.50 -33.74 13.10
C LEU A 55 38.11 -34.35 14.46
N HIS A 56 37.46 -35.51 14.45
CA HIS A 56 37.13 -36.26 15.67
C HIS A 56 37.62 -37.71 15.58
N ARG A 57 38.20 -38.22 16.69
CA ARG A 57 38.55 -39.65 16.85
C ARG A 57 37.79 -40.26 18.03
N ALA A 58 37.09 -41.37 17.79
CA ALA A 58 36.29 -42.05 18.82
C ALA A 58 37.13 -42.71 19.94
N GLY A 59 38.42 -42.93 19.71
CA GLY A 59 39.34 -43.55 20.66
C GLY A 59 40.80 -43.29 20.30
N GLN A 60 41.72 -43.65 21.21
CA GLN A 60 43.15 -43.34 21.08
C GLN A 60 43.86 -44.09 19.92
N GLN A 61 43.26 -45.17 19.42
CA GLN A 61 43.72 -45.92 18.24
C GLN A 61 42.78 -45.78 17.02
N SER A 62 41.71 -44.99 17.12
CA SER A 62 40.79 -44.74 16.00
C SER A 62 41.38 -43.71 15.03
N PRO A 63 41.10 -43.81 13.72
CA PRO A 63 41.40 -42.71 12.79
C PRO A 63 40.63 -41.45 13.21
N ALA A 64 41.22 -40.28 12.92
CA ALA A 64 40.55 -39.00 13.06
C ALA A 64 39.77 -38.71 11.78
N LEU A 65 38.44 -38.66 11.88
CA LEU A 65 37.52 -38.45 10.77
C LEU A 65 37.15 -36.95 10.65
N PRO A 66 36.98 -36.40 9.44
CA PRO A 66 36.52 -35.04 9.24
C PRO A 66 35.08 -34.87 9.71
N ILE A 67 34.83 -33.75 10.38
CA ILE A 67 33.51 -33.26 10.81
C ILE A 67 33.05 -32.08 9.95
N GLY A 68 34.00 -31.31 9.41
CA GLY A 68 33.75 -30.26 8.41
C GLY A 68 34.67 -29.06 8.57
N THR A 69 34.52 -28.08 7.69
CA THR A 69 35.44 -26.93 7.53
C THR A 69 34.90 -25.68 8.21
N VAL A 70 35.71 -25.07 9.08
CA VAL A 70 35.34 -23.87 9.84
C VAL A 70 35.60 -22.61 8.98
N PRO A 71 34.57 -21.81 8.63
CA PRO A 71 34.80 -20.53 7.96
C PRO A 71 35.62 -19.59 8.85
N LYS A 72 36.34 -18.66 8.25
CA LYS A 72 37.16 -17.67 8.95
C LYS A 72 36.30 -16.49 9.40
N VAL A 73 36.49 -15.98 10.62
CA VAL A 73 35.88 -14.71 11.03
C VAL A 73 36.78 -13.56 10.55
N LEU A 74 36.23 -12.72 9.67
CA LEU A 74 36.93 -11.62 9.01
C LEU A 74 36.85 -10.30 9.80
N GLY A 75 35.79 -10.11 10.60
CA GLY A 75 35.58 -8.87 11.34
C GLY A 75 34.43 -8.95 12.35
N LYS A 76 34.45 -8.06 13.35
CA LYS A 76 33.44 -7.94 14.41
C LYS A 76 32.59 -6.70 14.14
N ILE A 77 31.36 -6.92 13.69
CA ILE A 77 30.41 -5.87 13.32
C ILE A 77 29.71 -5.35 14.58
N THR A 78 29.90 -4.07 14.90
CA THR A 78 29.38 -3.42 16.11
C THR A 78 28.28 -2.42 15.80
N TYR A 79 27.18 -2.53 16.53
CA TYR A 79 26.03 -1.61 16.47
C TYR A 79 26.09 -0.72 17.71
N ARG A 80 26.13 0.61 17.54
CA ARG A 80 26.42 1.56 18.64
C ARG A 80 25.37 2.65 18.77
N ASP A 81 24.87 2.86 19.99
CA ASP A 81 23.83 3.87 20.27
C ASP A 81 24.35 5.32 20.20
N ASN A 82 23.54 6.29 20.64
CA ASN A 82 23.94 7.70 20.73
C ASN A 82 25.02 7.95 21.80
N ASP A 83 25.08 7.13 22.84
CA ASP A 83 26.12 7.14 23.88
C ASP A 83 27.38 6.35 23.46
N ARG A 84 27.43 5.86 22.20
CA ARG A 84 28.46 4.98 21.62
C ARG A 84 28.57 3.59 22.27
N ARG A 85 27.60 3.17 23.10
CA ARG A 85 27.57 1.85 23.77
C ARG A 85 27.19 0.76 22.77
N HIS A 86 27.72 -0.44 22.93
CA HIS A 86 27.39 -1.59 22.07
C HIS A 86 25.98 -2.10 22.39
N THR A 87 25.08 -2.06 21.40
CA THR A 87 23.69 -2.54 21.51
C THR A 87 23.47 -3.94 20.95
N LYS A 88 24.31 -4.31 19.96
CA LYS A 88 24.32 -5.60 19.26
C LYS A 88 25.72 -5.83 18.70
N ILE A 89 26.15 -7.09 18.63
CA ILE A 89 27.37 -7.54 17.96
C ILE A 89 26.99 -8.65 16.96
N ALA A 90 27.52 -8.54 15.76
CA ALA A 90 27.50 -9.57 14.72
C ALA A 90 28.95 -9.82 14.25
N TYR A 91 29.15 -10.82 13.41
CA TYR A 91 30.46 -11.18 12.87
C TYR A 91 30.37 -11.33 11.35
N LEU A 92 31.40 -10.86 10.65
CA LEU A 92 31.58 -11.11 9.23
C LEU A 92 32.37 -12.41 9.08
N ILE A 93 31.84 -13.38 8.33
CA ILE A 93 32.51 -14.65 8.05
C ILE A 93 32.79 -14.84 6.56
N GLU A 94 33.89 -15.51 6.28
CA GLU A 94 34.36 -15.88 4.94
C GLU A 94 33.53 -17.04 4.37
N THR A 95 33.04 -16.91 3.14
CA THR A 95 32.29 -17.94 2.42
C THR A 95 32.75 -18.00 0.96
N GLU A 96 32.41 -19.09 0.26
CA GLU A 96 32.73 -19.27 -1.17
C GLU A 96 32.03 -18.24 -2.07
N GLU A 97 30.90 -17.68 -1.62
CA GLU A 97 30.18 -16.57 -2.27
C GLU A 97 30.63 -15.18 -1.77
N GLY A 98 31.80 -15.09 -1.13
CA GLY A 98 32.30 -13.89 -0.47
C GLY A 98 31.77 -13.71 0.97
N PRO A 99 32.05 -12.57 1.62
CA PRO A 99 31.70 -12.36 3.04
C PRO A 99 30.19 -12.40 3.34
N ARG A 100 29.80 -12.90 4.52
CA ARG A 100 28.42 -12.92 5.02
C ARG A 100 28.32 -12.55 6.50
N ILE A 101 27.25 -11.87 6.91
CA ILE A 101 27.03 -11.42 8.29
C ILE A 101 26.25 -12.48 9.10
N VAL A 102 26.81 -12.94 10.22
CA VAL A 102 26.14 -13.84 11.18
C VAL A 102 26.02 -13.20 12.57
N GLN A 103 24.92 -13.48 13.27
CA GLN A 103 24.70 -12.97 14.63
C GLN A 103 25.53 -13.75 15.66
N ALA A 104 25.86 -13.11 16.79
CA ALA A 104 26.74 -13.72 17.79
C ALA A 104 26.22 -15.03 18.43
N HIS A 105 24.91 -15.31 18.40
CA HIS A 105 24.36 -16.60 18.83
C HIS A 105 24.56 -17.70 17.79
N GLN A 106 24.53 -17.37 16.48
CA GLN A 106 24.60 -18.35 15.40
C GLN A 106 25.92 -19.12 15.41
N ILE A 107 27.03 -18.46 15.79
CA ILE A 107 28.34 -19.09 16.02
C ILE A 107 28.29 -20.14 17.15
N LEU A 108 27.41 -19.99 18.15
CA LEU A 108 27.30 -20.87 19.30
C LEU A 108 26.35 -22.06 19.08
N ASP A 109 25.29 -21.88 18.29
CA ASP A 109 24.22 -22.87 18.04
C ASP A 109 24.30 -23.60 16.67
N GLY A 110 25.27 -23.22 15.84
CA GLY A 110 25.54 -23.84 14.55
C GLY A 110 24.75 -23.26 13.36
N THR A 111 23.78 -22.37 13.56
CA THR A 111 22.97 -21.76 12.47
C THR A 111 23.76 -20.84 11.53
N TRP A 112 25.06 -20.62 11.79
CA TRP A 112 25.94 -20.01 10.78
C TRP A 112 26.09 -20.90 9.54
N ALA A 113 25.92 -22.22 9.67
CA ALA A 113 26.00 -23.18 8.57
C ALA A 113 24.92 -22.91 7.50
N ASP A 114 23.70 -22.63 7.97
CA ASP A 114 22.54 -22.27 7.14
C ASP A 114 22.80 -20.99 6.31
N VAL A 115 23.62 -20.06 6.83
CA VAL A 115 23.99 -18.78 6.18
C VAL A 115 25.12 -18.94 5.16
N VAL A 116 25.82 -20.08 5.14
CA VAL A 116 26.95 -20.36 4.23
C VAL A 116 26.73 -21.60 3.36
N GLY A 117 25.50 -22.13 3.30
CA GLY A 117 25.13 -23.26 2.44
C GLY A 117 25.79 -24.59 2.83
N ARG A 118 26.08 -24.83 4.11
CA ARG A 118 26.77 -26.04 4.60
C ARG A 118 25.93 -26.83 5.59
N ASP A 119 26.24 -28.12 5.72
CA ASP A 119 25.62 -29.01 6.70
C ASP A 119 25.77 -28.46 8.13
N ARG A 120 24.63 -28.33 8.81
CA ARG A 120 24.58 -27.82 10.18
C ARG A 120 25.11 -28.85 11.17
N PRO A 121 25.99 -28.49 12.13
CA PRO A 121 26.42 -29.41 13.19
C PRO A 121 25.22 -29.89 14.00
N VAL A 122 25.09 -31.21 14.17
CA VAL A 122 23.91 -31.88 14.74
C VAL A 122 24.06 -32.21 16.21
N SER A 123 25.29 -32.40 16.71
CA SER A 123 25.54 -32.65 18.14
C SER A 123 26.06 -31.44 18.90
N ARG A 124 25.80 -31.42 20.21
CA ARG A 124 26.28 -30.37 21.12
C ARG A 124 27.80 -30.28 21.16
N ASP A 125 28.51 -31.40 21.03
CA ASP A 125 29.97 -31.42 20.97
C ASP A 125 30.49 -30.80 19.67
N GLU A 126 29.83 -31.03 18.52
CA GLU A 126 30.18 -30.39 17.24
C GLU A 126 29.97 -28.88 17.30
N CYS A 127 28.79 -28.43 17.74
CA CYS A 127 28.50 -26.99 17.91
C CYS A 127 29.54 -26.32 18.80
N GLN A 128 29.91 -26.97 19.91
CA GLN A 128 30.95 -26.47 20.80
C GLN A 128 32.34 -26.47 20.15
N ALA A 129 32.68 -27.45 19.32
CA ALA A 129 33.96 -27.49 18.60
C ALA A 129 34.08 -26.33 17.59
N TYR A 130 33.05 -26.13 16.75
CA TYR A 130 32.97 -25.01 15.80
C TYR A 130 33.04 -23.66 16.54
N ALA A 131 32.19 -23.46 17.56
CA ALA A 131 32.18 -22.25 18.37
C ALA A 131 33.54 -21.96 19.02
N LYS A 132 34.27 -22.99 19.47
CA LYS A 132 35.61 -22.82 20.06
C LYS A 132 36.66 -22.38 19.05
N VAL A 133 36.70 -22.98 17.86
CA VAL A 133 37.63 -22.54 16.80
C VAL A 133 37.32 -21.12 16.35
N MET A 134 36.06 -20.81 16.04
CA MET A 134 35.64 -19.46 15.65
C MET A 134 35.89 -18.43 16.77
N SER A 135 35.84 -18.83 18.04
CA SER A 135 36.17 -17.94 19.18
C SER A 135 37.64 -17.54 19.29
N VAL A 136 38.54 -18.14 18.51
CA VAL A 136 39.92 -17.67 18.34
C VAL A 136 39.91 -16.50 17.36
N ASP A 137 39.44 -16.71 16.12
CA ASP A 137 39.32 -15.65 15.10
C ASP A 137 38.57 -14.41 15.65
N VAL A 138 37.46 -14.61 16.39
CA VAL A 138 36.65 -13.52 17.02
C VAL A 138 37.46 -12.59 17.94
N ARG A 139 38.59 -13.05 18.51
CA ARG A 139 39.46 -12.23 19.38
C ARG A 139 40.45 -11.39 18.58
N GLU A 140 40.80 -11.83 17.38
CA GLU A 140 41.77 -11.20 16.49
C GLU A 140 41.07 -10.34 15.41
N ALA A 141 39.78 -10.58 15.19
CA ALA A 141 38.95 -9.88 14.22
C ALA A 141 38.78 -8.37 14.53
N PRO A 142 39.03 -7.46 13.55
CA PRO A 142 38.91 -6.02 13.74
C PRO A 142 37.45 -5.58 13.99
N GLU A 143 37.25 -4.51 14.76
CA GLU A 143 35.91 -3.91 14.92
C GLU A 143 35.52 -3.07 13.71
N MET A 144 34.33 -3.34 13.17
CA MET A 144 33.73 -2.61 12.05
C MET A 144 32.40 -1.99 12.49
N PRO A 145 32.09 -0.72 12.17
CA PRO A 145 30.78 -0.15 12.46
C PRO A 145 29.74 -0.61 11.43
N SER A 146 28.53 -0.99 11.88
CA SER A 146 27.39 -1.28 10.97
C SER A 146 26.60 -0.05 10.55
N ILE A 147 26.73 1.05 11.30
CA ILE A 147 26.04 2.32 11.08
C ILE A 147 27.04 3.46 11.31
N PRO A 148 26.91 4.64 10.68
CA PRO A 148 27.94 5.67 10.78
C PRO A 148 28.09 6.21 12.21
N VAL A 149 29.33 6.46 12.65
CA VAL A 149 29.66 6.83 14.04
C VAL A 149 30.51 8.10 14.05
N LYS A 150 30.12 9.10 14.85
CA LYS A 150 30.94 10.32 15.03
C LYS A 150 32.19 10.04 15.85
N THR A 151 33.35 10.52 15.38
CA THR A 151 34.60 10.55 16.15
C THR A 151 34.48 11.52 17.34
N LYS A 152 35.46 11.54 18.25
CA LYS A 152 35.46 12.51 19.36
C LYS A 152 35.58 13.95 18.84
N ASP A 153 36.25 14.10 17.72
CA ASP A 153 36.78 15.35 17.15
C ASP A 153 35.82 15.98 16.13
N GLY A 154 34.65 15.37 15.91
CA GLY A 154 33.55 15.89 15.09
C GLY A 154 33.46 15.34 13.66
N GLY A 155 34.42 14.51 13.24
CA GLY A 155 34.34 13.73 12.00
C GLY A 155 33.37 12.56 12.10
N LEU A 156 33.19 11.84 10.99
CA LEU A 156 32.29 10.69 10.88
C LEU A 156 33.01 9.49 10.24
N VAL A 157 32.91 8.32 10.88
CA VAL A 157 33.34 7.03 10.31
C VAL A 157 32.12 6.39 9.66
N LEU A 158 32.23 6.03 8.38
CA LEU A 158 31.18 5.33 7.63
C LEU A 158 31.24 3.82 7.87
N PRO A 159 30.13 3.08 7.71
CA PRO A 159 30.16 1.63 7.61
C PRO A 159 30.76 1.20 6.25
N GLY A 160 31.49 0.09 6.23
CA GLY A 160 32.00 -0.49 5.00
C GLY A 160 30.92 -1.23 4.21
N ALA A 161 31.22 -1.62 2.97
CA ALA A 161 30.32 -2.39 2.11
C ALA A 161 29.77 -3.65 2.79
N ASP A 162 30.62 -4.40 3.50
CA ASP A 162 30.28 -5.70 4.11
C ASP A 162 29.95 -5.63 5.62
N SER A 163 29.84 -4.44 6.21
CA SER A 163 29.38 -4.29 7.60
C SER A 163 27.88 -3.94 7.73
N GLN A 164 27.17 -3.81 6.61
CA GLN A 164 25.74 -3.45 6.54
C GLN A 164 25.02 -4.00 5.31
N ASP A 165 23.72 -4.21 5.46
CA ASP A 165 22.82 -4.78 4.44
C ASP A 165 22.05 -3.71 3.63
N LEU A 166 22.41 -2.43 3.77
CA LEU A 166 21.67 -1.30 3.22
C LEU A 166 22.12 -0.93 1.80
N GLY A 167 23.36 -1.23 1.42
CA GLY A 167 23.89 -1.08 0.05
C GLY A 167 24.95 0.01 -0.13
N TYR A 168 25.22 0.81 0.92
CA TYR A 168 26.26 1.86 0.89
C TYR A 168 27.65 1.29 0.60
N MET A 169 28.54 2.11 0.01
CA MET A 169 29.95 1.78 -0.28
C MET A 169 30.18 0.57 -1.21
N ARG A 170 29.13 -0.13 -1.66
CA ARG A 170 29.23 -1.17 -2.69
C ARG A 170 29.42 -0.51 -4.04
N THR A 171 30.51 -0.83 -4.72
CA THR A 171 30.79 -0.39 -6.09
C THR A 171 30.22 -1.36 -7.11
N GLY A 172 29.92 -0.86 -8.31
CA GLY A 172 29.64 -1.69 -9.47
C GLY A 172 30.92 -2.22 -10.11
N ASP A 173 31.07 -1.98 -11.42
CA ASP A 173 32.25 -2.33 -12.22
C ASP A 173 33.56 -1.84 -11.55
N PRO A 174 34.57 -2.72 -11.35
CA PRO A 174 35.81 -2.40 -10.65
C PRO A 174 36.79 -1.51 -11.43
N ASP A 175 36.53 -1.17 -12.71
CA ASP A 175 37.37 -0.20 -13.43
C ASP A 175 37.14 1.23 -12.90
N GLU A 176 37.98 1.64 -11.96
CA GLU A 176 37.97 2.96 -11.33
C GLU A 176 38.24 4.12 -12.32
N ALA A 177 38.92 3.85 -13.45
CA ALA A 177 39.19 4.86 -14.47
C ALA A 177 37.99 5.06 -15.41
N ALA A 178 37.35 3.97 -15.83
CA ALA A 178 36.08 4.03 -16.56
C ALA A 178 34.96 4.62 -15.69
N ALA A 179 34.90 4.27 -14.40
CA ALA A 179 33.99 4.88 -13.44
C ALA A 179 34.17 6.40 -13.35
N LEU A 180 35.41 6.89 -13.29
CA LEU A 180 35.71 8.31 -13.22
C LEU A 180 35.27 9.06 -14.50
N ALA A 181 35.43 8.44 -15.68
CA ALA A 181 34.93 8.98 -16.94
C ALA A 181 33.38 9.00 -16.97
N ALA A 182 32.74 7.92 -16.53
CA ALA A 182 31.28 7.81 -16.45
C ALA A 182 30.66 8.86 -15.52
N TRP A 183 31.23 9.07 -14.32
CA TRP A 183 30.73 10.08 -13.38
C TRP A 183 30.97 11.52 -13.83
N ARG A 184 32.04 11.80 -14.58
CA ARG A 184 32.20 13.08 -15.28
C ARG A 184 31.09 13.30 -16.31
N ARG A 185 30.83 12.31 -17.17
CA ARG A 185 29.77 12.36 -18.18
C ARG A 185 28.37 12.53 -17.58
N ILE A 186 28.07 11.88 -16.45
CA ILE A 186 26.83 12.10 -15.67
C ILE A 186 26.75 13.55 -15.17
N VAL A 187 27.85 14.12 -14.68
CA VAL A 187 27.90 15.52 -14.24
C VAL A 187 27.77 16.51 -15.39
N ASP A 188 28.34 16.24 -16.56
CA ASP A 188 28.16 17.08 -17.75
C ASP A 188 26.68 17.16 -18.14
N MET A 189 25.97 16.02 -18.15
CA MET A 189 24.52 15.99 -18.37
C MET A 189 23.76 16.72 -17.26
N ALA A 190 24.17 16.58 -16.00
CA ALA A 190 23.57 17.29 -14.87
C ALA A 190 23.73 18.82 -14.96
N MET A 191 24.87 19.33 -15.43
CA MET A 191 25.11 20.77 -15.59
C MET A 191 24.27 21.39 -16.74
N THR A 192 23.77 20.59 -17.67
CA THR A 192 22.76 21.03 -18.67
C THR A 192 21.32 21.00 -18.14
N ALA A 193 21.08 20.47 -16.95
CA ALA A 193 19.77 20.27 -16.36
C ALA A 193 19.66 21.00 -15.00
N PRO A 194 19.21 22.27 -14.97
CA PRO A 194 19.17 23.18 -13.81
C PRO A 194 19.08 22.52 -12.42
N ARG A 195 17.94 21.90 -12.11
CA ARG A 195 17.67 21.31 -10.78
C ARG A 195 18.49 20.06 -10.45
N THR A 196 19.13 19.45 -11.44
CA THR A 196 19.89 18.21 -11.28
C THR A 196 21.34 18.49 -10.87
N ALA A 197 21.97 19.56 -11.39
CA ALA A 197 23.25 20.06 -10.85
C ALA A 197 23.17 20.38 -9.34
N LEU A 198 22.04 20.94 -8.91
CA LEU A 198 21.75 21.28 -7.51
C LEU A 198 21.67 20.05 -6.58
N VAL A 199 21.15 18.91 -7.04
CA VAL A 199 20.83 17.75 -6.15
C VAL A 199 21.56 16.45 -6.46
N LEU A 200 22.37 16.40 -7.52
CA LEU A 200 23.22 15.24 -7.79
C LEU A 200 24.28 15.04 -6.68
N GLY A 201 24.90 16.12 -6.21
CA GLY A 201 25.90 16.08 -5.14
C GLY A 201 25.33 16.01 -3.72
N SER A 202 24.05 16.38 -3.53
CA SER A 202 23.45 16.48 -2.18
C SER A 202 23.49 15.21 -1.32
N PRO A 203 23.51 13.97 -1.86
CA PRO A 203 23.69 12.77 -1.03
C PRO A 203 25.04 12.73 -0.30
N LEU A 204 26.14 13.27 -0.86
CA LEU A 204 27.46 13.22 -0.22
C LEU A 204 27.56 14.11 1.01
N SER A 205 26.98 15.32 0.96
CA SER A 205 27.02 16.31 2.03
C SER A 205 25.93 16.13 3.07
N THR A 206 24.78 15.56 2.72
CA THR A 206 23.69 15.37 3.69
C THR A 206 24.02 14.31 4.76
N VAL A 207 25.02 13.45 4.51
CA VAL A 207 25.76 12.67 5.52
C VAL A 207 26.26 13.55 6.69
N LEU A 208 26.58 14.81 6.43
CA LEU A 208 27.08 15.79 7.39
C LEU A 208 26.00 16.75 7.93
N CYS A 209 24.70 16.53 7.68
CA CYS A 209 23.62 17.38 8.22
C CYS A 209 23.73 17.63 9.73
N SER A 210 24.07 16.60 10.50
CA SER A 210 24.25 16.70 11.96
C SER A 210 25.57 17.36 12.40
N SER A 211 26.45 17.70 11.46
CA SER A 211 27.74 18.38 11.65
C SER A 211 27.76 19.80 11.06
N PHE A 212 26.83 20.15 10.18
CA PHE A 212 26.57 21.51 9.69
C PHE A 212 25.78 22.37 10.70
N GLN A 213 25.72 23.68 10.46
CA GLN A 213 25.09 24.62 11.39
C GLN A 213 23.58 24.67 11.19
N SER A 214 22.84 24.05 12.12
CA SER A 214 21.37 24.04 12.16
C SER A 214 20.69 23.44 10.90
N VAL A 215 21.38 22.54 10.19
CA VAL A 215 20.75 21.73 9.14
C VAL A 215 19.99 20.57 9.80
N HIS A 216 18.67 20.56 9.60
CA HIS A 216 17.79 19.55 10.17
C HIS A 216 17.61 18.36 9.21
N THR A 217 17.11 17.25 9.76
CA THR A 217 16.48 16.19 8.98
C THR A 217 15.41 16.80 8.06
N HIS A 218 15.53 16.54 6.77
CA HIS A 218 14.68 17.13 5.73
C HIS A 218 14.34 16.10 4.66
N VAL A 219 13.38 16.44 3.83
CA VAL A 219 12.86 15.62 2.74
C VAL A 219 12.98 16.39 1.44
N GLN A 220 13.66 15.78 0.48
CA GLN A 220 13.64 16.19 -0.92
C GLN A 220 12.48 15.47 -1.62
N VAL A 221 11.68 16.18 -2.40
CA VAL A 221 10.64 15.60 -3.25
C VAL A 221 10.94 15.98 -4.69
N LEU A 222 11.16 14.98 -5.54
CA LEU A 222 11.08 15.16 -6.99
C LEU A 222 9.61 15.06 -7.37
N TYR A 223 9.04 16.17 -7.86
CA TYR A 223 7.62 16.33 -8.12
C TYR A 223 7.35 16.67 -9.59
N GLY A 224 6.20 16.25 -10.10
CA GLY A 224 5.76 16.47 -11.49
C GLY A 224 5.01 15.29 -12.10
N SER A 225 4.83 15.33 -13.40
CA SER A 225 4.27 14.32 -14.30
C SER A 225 5.09 13.02 -14.39
N GLY A 226 4.51 11.98 -14.97
CA GLY A 226 5.23 10.73 -15.27
C GLY A 226 6.34 10.93 -16.31
N GLN A 227 7.33 10.02 -16.33
CA GLN A 227 8.42 9.94 -17.33
C GLN A 227 9.43 11.11 -17.40
N MET A 228 9.22 12.23 -16.69
CA MET A 228 10.11 13.42 -16.74
C MET A 228 11.42 13.30 -15.91
N GLY A 229 11.99 12.09 -15.84
CA GLY A 229 13.31 11.84 -15.21
C GLY A 229 13.35 11.70 -13.68
N LYS A 230 12.20 11.74 -12.97
CA LYS A 230 12.14 11.68 -11.50
C LYS A 230 12.87 10.44 -10.92
N SER A 231 12.40 9.24 -11.27
CA SER A 231 12.99 7.99 -10.80
C SER A 231 14.42 7.79 -11.30
N SER A 232 14.73 8.26 -12.51
CA SER A 232 16.07 8.26 -13.09
C SER A 232 17.05 9.01 -12.17
N LEU A 233 16.70 10.25 -11.78
CA LEU A 233 17.52 11.04 -10.87
C LEU A 233 17.64 10.39 -9.48
N GLN A 234 16.58 9.79 -8.93
CA GLN A 234 16.70 9.07 -7.65
C GLN A 234 17.65 7.86 -7.72
N LYS A 235 17.67 7.13 -8.84
CA LYS A 235 18.60 6.02 -9.08
C LYS A 235 20.04 6.52 -9.18
N VAL A 236 20.28 7.62 -9.91
CA VAL A 236 21.60 8.28 -9.98
C VAL A 236 22.03 8.79 -8.60
N GLN A 237 21.16 9.47 -7.85
CA GLN A 237 21.42 9.91 -6.46
C GLN A 237 21.77 8.73 -5.53
N ALA A 238 21.10 7.58 -5.68
CA ALA A 238 21.40 6.37 -4.94
C ALA A 238 22.78 5.80 -5.33
N ALA A 239 23.08 5.78 -6.63
CA ALA A 239 24.36 5.33 -7.19
C ALA A 239 25.56 6.19 -6.74
N VAL A 240 25.37 7.45 -6.34
CA VAL A 240 26.42 8.26 -5.69
C VAL A 240 26.89 7.63 -4.36
N LEU A 241 26.00 6.94 -3.63
CA LEU A 241 26.26 6.41 -2.28
C LEU A 241 26.57 4.91 -2.20
N GLY A 242 26.18 4.14 -3.21
CA GLY A 242 26.27 2.67 -3.17
C GLY A 242 25.39 2.03 -4.23
N SER A 243 25.00 0.78 -4.02
CA SER A 243 24.21 0.05 -5.01
C SER A 243 22.73 0.46 -5.03
N PRO A 244 22.16 0.84 -6.19
CA PRO A 244 20.72 1.07 -6.36
C PRO A 244 19.91 -0.23 -6.53
N ASP A 245 20.56 -1.41 -6.46
CA ASP A 245 19.93 -2.71 -6.69
C ASP A 245 18.85 -3.05 -5.64
N PRO A 246 17.67 -3.59 -6.05
CA PRO A 246 16.57 -3.99 -5.15
C PRO A 246 16.93 -5.01 -4.05
N ALA A 247 18.02 -5.78 -4.21
CA ALA A 247 18.55 -6.65 -3.17
C ALA A 247 18.92 -5.86 -1.91
N TYR A 248 19.47 -4.65 -2.09
CA TYR A 248 19.82 -3.71 -1.03
C TYR A 248 18.64 -2.79 -0.67
N LYS A 249 18.85 -1.81 0.20
CA LYS A 249 17.76 -0.98 0.77
C LYS A 249 17.98 0.53 0.59
N LEU A 250 19.06 0.91 -0.08
CA LEU A 250 19.41 2.29 -0.41
C LEU A 250 18.36 2.94 -1.31
N PHE A 251 18.09 2.32 -2.46
CA PHE A 251 16.94 2.60 -3.34
C PHE A 251 15.76 1.64 -3.08
N GLY A 252 14.61 1.87 -3.71
CA GLY A 252 13.41 1.02 -3.64
C GLY A 252 12.12 1.79 -3.43
N SER A 253 10.96 1.13 -3.56
CA SER A 253 9.65 1.79 -3.45
C SER A 253 9.16 2.00 -2.00
N LEU A 254 8.10 2.79 -1.82
CA LEU A 254 7.46 2.99 -0.51
C LEU A 254 6.45 1.89 -0.12
N ASN A 255 6.47 0.71 -0.75
CA ASN A 255 5.60 -0.44 -0.45
C ASN A 255 6.00 -1.14 0.88
N SER A 256 5.85 -0.42 1.99
CA SER A 256 6.21 -0.87 3.35
C SER A 256 5.22 -0.32 4.37
N THR A 257 5.10 -0.95 5.54
CA THR A 257 4.19 -0.45 6.59
C THR A 257 4.64 0.91 7.11
N ALA A 258 3.70 1.68 7.68
CA ALA A 258 3.95 2.99 8.28
C ALA A 258 4.98 2.98 9.45
N HIS A 259 5.51 1.81 9.86
CA HIS A 259 6.58 1.65 10.84
C HIS A 259 7.93 1.20 10.25
N ALA A 260 7.95 0.64 9.03
CA ALA A 260 9.15 0.06 8.45
C ALA A 260 10.18 1.12 8.00
N LEU A 261 9.74 2.16 7.28
CA LEU A 261 10.63 3.25 6.86
C LEU A 261 11.32 3.94 8.06
N PRO A 262 10.63 4.33 9.16
CA PRO A 262 11.31 4.89 10.34
C PRO A 262 12.36 3.96 10.96
N GLU A 263 12.10 2.65 11.04
CA GLU A 263 13.06 1.68 11.57
C GLU A 263 14.30 1.53 10.68
N LEU A 264 14.11 1.58 9.36
CA LEU A 264 15.20 1.57 8.38
C LEU A 264 16.02 2.85 8.41
N LEU A 265 15.39 4.01 8.62
CA LEU A 265 16.05 5.30 8.79
C LEU A 265 16.87 5.39 10.09
N ILE A 266 16.44 4.72 11.18
CA ILE A 266 17.27 4.57 12.39
C ILE A 266 18.56 3.79 12.08
N GLN A 267 18.54 2.82 11.16
CA GLN A 267 19.73 2.07 10.74
C GLN A 267 20.64 2.91 9.84
N ALA A 268 20.09 3.62 8.86
CA ALA A 268 20.85 4.56 8.02
C ALA A 268 21.51 5.68 8.85
N ARG A 269 20.80 6.17 9.90
CA ARG A 269 21.22 7.15 10.91
C ARG A 269 21.65 8.51 10.34
N TYR A 270 22.82 8.56 9.71
CA TYR A 270 23.35 9.74 9.04
C TYR A 270 23.41 9.58 7.51
N MET A 271 23.30 8.36 6.97
CA MET A 271 23.27 8.15 5.52
C MET A 271 21.92 8.55 4.92
N PRO A 272 21.88 9.21 3.74
CA PRO A 272 20.63 9.47 3.02
C PRO A 272 19.96 8.20 2.48
N LEU A 273 18.68 8.32 2.13
CA LEU A 273 17.87 7.21 1.62
C LEU A 273 16.95 7.67 0.47
N MET A 274 16.80 6.85 -0.57
CA MET A 274 16.08 7.20 -1.80
C MET A 274 14.86 6.30 -1.96
N ARG A 275 13.65 6.88 -2.06
CA ARG A 275 12.40 6.13 -2.12
C ARG A 275 11.56 6.51 -3.32
N GLU A 276 11.27 5.51 -4.15
CA GLU A 276 10.49 5.66 -5.37
C GLU A 276 8.98 5.61 -5.10
N GLU A 277 8.25 6.43 -5.86
CA GLU A 277 6.79 6.49 -5.96
C GLU A 277 6.07 6.52 -4.60
N LEU A 278 5.95 7.73 -4.06
CA LEU A 278 5.31 8.02 -2.78
C LEU A 278 3.89 7.44 -2.67
N SER A 279 3.14 7.34 -3.77
CA SER A 279 1.80 6.74 -3.80
C SER A 279 1.79 5.21 -3.69
N SER A 280 2.93 4.53 -3.93
CA SER A 280 3.02 3.06 -3.96
C SER A 280 2.78 2.39 -2.60
N GLY A 281 2.80 3.15 -1.51
CA GLY A 281 2.52 2.65 -0.17
C GLY A 281 1.04 2.37 0.11
N GLY A 282 0.13 2.79 -0.78
CA GLY A 282 -1.32 2.66 -0.59
C GLY A 282 -1.92 3.55 0.52
N MET A 283 -1.09 4.40 1.14
CA MET A 283 -1.46 5.38 2.15
C MET A 283 -2.17 6.58 1.51
N SER A 284 -3.10 7.20 2.23
CA SER A 284 -3.65 8.51 1.87
C SER A 284 -2.61 9.63 2.04
N LEU A 285 -2.75 10.75 1.33
CA LEU A 285 -1.86 11.92 1.45
C LEU A 285 -1.64 12.34 2.92
N LYS A 286 -2.67 12.28 3.75
CA LYS A 286 -2.60 12.58 5.19
C LYS A 286 -1.78 11.56 5.98
N GLU A 287 -1.85 10.28 5.66
CA GLU A 287 -1.00 9.24 6.26
C GLU A 287 0.46 9.37 5.80
N ILE A 288 0.69 9.76 4.55
CA ILE A 288 2.01 10.06 4.01
C ILE A 288 2.60 11.30 4.71
N GLN A 289 1.83 12.38 4.87
CA GLN A 289 2.23 13.56 5.66
C GLN A 289 2.53 13.20 7.13
N ASN A 290 1.76 12.28 7.73
CA ASN A 290 2.03 11.74 9.07
C ASN A 290 3.28 10.84 9.13
N LEU A 291 3.66 10.18 8.03
CA LEU A 291 4.92 9.45 7.90
C LEU A 291 6.10 10.42 7.76
N VAL A 292 6.01 11.38 6.85
CA VAL A 292 7.02 12.42 6.61
C VAL A 292 7.27 13.24 7.88
N SER A 293 6.22 13.62 8.62
CA SER A 293 6.35 14.31 9.91
C SER A 293 7.19 13.51 10.93
N ARG A 294 7.08 12.17 10.92
CA ARG A 294 7.90 11.30 11.78
C ARG A 294 9.33 11.14 11.26
N VAL A 295 9.55 11.19 9.94
CA VAL A 295 10.90 11.28 9.35
C VAL A 295 11.57 12.59 9.80
N LEU A 296 10.90 13.73 9.65
CA LEU A 296 11.38 15.05 10.09
C LEU A 296 11.62 15.15 11.61
N GLY A 297 10.87 14.39 12.41
CA GLY A 297 11.11 14.15 13.84
C GLY A 297 12.33 13.26 14.16
N GLY A 298 13.12 12.88 13.16
CA GLY A 298 14.30 12.04 13.28
C GLY A 298 13.99 10.54 13.45
N ALA A 299 12.86 10.08 12.90
CA ALA A 299 12.40 8.70 12.88
C ALA A 299 12.23 8.02 14.26
N ARG A 300 12.17 8.81 15.35
CA ARG A 300 12.13 8.32 16.74
C ARG A 300 10.96 7.37 16.99
N ARG A 301 11.24 6.30 17.72
CA ARG A 301 10.24 5.35 18.23
C ARG A 301 10.72 4.76 19.56
N ASP A 302 10.09 5.19 20.64
CA ASP A 302 10.25 4.54 21.93
C ASP A 302 9.61 3.14 21.88
N ARG A 303 10.23 2.18 22.56
CA ARG A 303 9.74 0.80 22.66
C ARG A 303 9.67 0.42 24.12
N LEU A 304 8.57 -0.21 24.55
CA LEU A 304 8.57 -0.94 25.81
C LEU A 304 9.35 -2.24 25.62
N ASP A 305 10.12 -2.64 26.62
CA ASP A 305 10.74 -3.97 26.67
C ASP A 305 9.83 -4.99 27.39
N GLN A 306 10.31 -6.22 27.58
CA GLN A 306 9.58 -7.31 28.22
C GLN A 306 9.29 -7.07 29.72
N SER A 307 9.88 -6.04 30.34
CA SER A 307 9.57 -5.60 31.71
C SER A 307 8.59 -4.42 31.76
N GLY A 308 8.15 -3.92 30.60
CA GLY A 308 7.34 -2.70 30.49
C GLY A 308 8.14 -1.40 30.64
N ALA A 309 9.48 -1.47 30.71
CA ALA A 309 10.33 -0.29 30.77
C ALA A 309 10.52 0.35 29.38
N MET A 310 10.62 1.69 29.34
CA MET A 310 10.96 2.40 28.10
C MET A 310 12.42 2.14 27.71
N ARG A 311 12.62 1.37 26.65
CA ARG A 311 13.91 1.16 26.00
C ARG A 311 14.14 2.27 24.98
N SER A 312 15.22 3.02 25.17
CA SER A 312 15.65 4.07 24.25
C SER A 312 15.92 3.52 22.84
N SER A 313 15.55 4.30 21.83
CA SER A 313 15.81 3.98 20.42
C SER A 313 17.32 3.92 20.13
N VAL A 314 17.76 2.94 19.34
CA VAL A 314 19.18 2.70 19.00
C VAL A 314 19.85 3.91 18.34
N GLY A 315 19.09 4.79 17.71
CA GLY A 315 19.58 6.07 17.19
C GLY A 315 18.44 6.96 16.74
N THR A 316 18.79 8.08 16.12
CA THR A 316 17.85 9.01 15.48
C THR A 316 18.34 9.31 14.08
N PHE A 317 17.43 9.37 13.12
CA PHE A 317 17.76 9.74 11.75
C PHE A 317 18.04 11.25 11.64
N HIS A 318 19.19 11.62 11.08
CA HIS A 318 19.62 13.00 10.88
C HIS A 318 20.36 13.14 9.55
N SER A 319 19.60 12.99 8.47
CA SER A 319 20.05 13.12 7.08
C SER A 319 18.89 13.53 6.17
N MET A 320 19.04 13.34 4.86
CA MET A 320 18.02 13.58 3.83
C MET A 320 17.29 12.28 3.45
N VAL A 321 15.98 12.36 3.20
CA VAL A 321 15.26 11.34 2.41
C VAL A 321 14.80 11.96 1.09
N SER A 322 15.09 11.31 -0.02
CA SER A 322 14.59 11.67 -1.35
C SER A 322 13.35 10.83 -1.66
N PHE A 323 12.24 11.48 -2.06
CA PHE A 323 11.05 10.83 -2.61
C PHE A 323 10.79 11.28 -4.05
N SER A 324 10.19 10.42 -4.87
CA SER A 324 9.48 10.84 -6.09
C SER A 324 7.97 10.79 -5.89
N SER A 325 7.25 11.78 -6.42
CA SER A 325 5.79 11.87 -6.32
C SER A 325 5.16 12.45 -7.58
N ASN A 326 3.90 12.08 -7.83
CA ASN A 326 3.02 12.72 -8.83
C ASN A 326 1.98 13.65 -8.17
N GLU A 327 1.88 13.63 -6.84
CA GLU A 327 1.01 14.49 -6.02
C GLU A 327 1.88 15.40 -5.13
N SER A 328 1.46 16.65 -4.90
CA SER A 328 2.15 17.57 -3.99
C SER A 328 2.11 17.06 -2.56
N LEU A 329 3.24 17.11 -1.84
CA LEU A 329 3.26 16.86 -0.40
C LEU A 329 2.90 18.10 0.44
N LEU A 330 3.19 19.29 -0.08
CA LEU A 330 2.83 20.55 0.56
C LEU A 330 1.34 20.85 0.32
N ALA A 331 0.66 21.29 1.37
CA ALA A 331 -0.76 21.65 1.39
C ALA A 331 -1.02 22.75 2.43
N PRO A 332 -2.03 23.64 2.22
CA PRO A 332 -2.30 24.75 3.12
C PRO A 332 -2.55 24.34 4.58
N GLY A 333 -1.98 25.11 5.51
CA GLY A 333 -2.15 24.93 6.95
C GLY A 333 -1.21 23.90 7.59
N GLN A 334 -0.15 23.50 6.89
CA GLN A 334 0.93 22.70 7.46
C GLN A 334 1.76 23.52 8.48
N PRO A 335 2.38 22.88 9.49
CA PRO A 335 3.26 23.57 10.43
C PRO A 335 4.59 23.95 9.78
N GLU A 336 5.20 25.06 10.24
CA GLU A 336 6.48 25.58 9.74
C GLU A 336 7.58 24.52 9.69
N SER A 337 7.62 23.60 10.67
CA SER A 337 8.59 22.51 10.75
C SER A 337 8.43 21.41 9.69
N PHE A 338 7.27 21.35 9.01
CA PHE A 338 7.02 20.53 7.83
C PHE A 338 7.32 21.33 6.56
N ALA A 339 6.67 22.50 6.40
CA ALA A 339 6.80 23.33 5.21
C ALA A 339 8.27 23.72 4.91
N SER A 340 9.01 24.21 5.92
CA SER A 340 10.45 24.56 5.77
C SER A 340 11.41 23.39 5.59
N ARG A 341 10.93 22.13 5.51
CA ARG A 341 11.77 20.92 5.46
C ARG A 341 11.30 19.85 4.48
N VAL A 342 10.20 20.08 3.75
CA VAL A 342 9.79 19.28 2.60
C VAL A 342 9.97 20.16 1.37
N ILE A 343 11.08 19.95 0.67
CA ILE A 343 11.47 20.77 -0.47
C ILE A 343 11.05 20.04 -1.74
N GLN A 344 10.06 20.59 -2.44
CA GLN A 344 9.64 20.08 -3.75
C GLN A 344 10.48 20.73 -4.83
N LEU A 345 11.06 19.93 -5.72
CA LEU A 345 11.65 20.37 -6.98
C LEU A 345 10.77 19.88 -8.11
N HIS A 346 10.54 20.72 -9.10
CA HIS A 346 9.68 20.43 -10.24
C HIS A 346 10.50 19.89 -11.42
N GLU A 347 9.85 19.13 -12.28
CA GLU A 347 10.38 18.68 -13.57
C GLU A 347 10.69 19.81 -14.57
N PRO A 348 11.47 19.56 -15.64
CA PRO A 348 12.21 18.33 -15.97
C PRO A 348 13.51 18.16 -15.17
N PHE A 349 14.00 16.92 -15.09
CA PHE A 349 15.25 16.57 -14.39
C PHE A 349 16.42 16.20 -15.32
N PHE A 350 16.18 16.00 -16.62
CA PHE A 350 17.21 15.82 -17.64
C PHE A 350 16.81 16.59 -18.90
N GLY A 351 17.80 17.02 -19.70
CA GLY A 351 17.54 17.77 -20.93
C GLY A 351 16.82 16.97 -22.02
N SER A 352 16.91 15.64 -21.98
CA SER A 352 16.17 14.71 -22.84
C SER A 352 16.00 13.34 -22.17
N ALA A 353 15.23 12.45 -22.81
CA ALA A 353 15.07 11.06 -22.35
C ALA A 353 16.39 10.28 -22.49
N GLU A 354 17.12 10.48 -23.59
CA GLU A 354 18.41 9.84 -23.86
C GLU A 354 19.45 10.22 -22.79
N ALA A 355 19.45 11.48 -22.33
CA ALA A 355 20.31 11.93 -21.23
C ALA A 355 19.91 11.34 -19.86
N SER A 356 18.61 11.10 -19.62
CA SER A 356 18.13 10.33 -18.45
C SER A 356 18.69 8.91 -18.49
N ASP A 357 18.57 8.26 -19.65
CA ASP A 357 18.80 6.83 -19.77
C ASP A 357 20.30 6.52 -19.86
N GLU A 358 21.10 7.39 -20.49
CA GLU A 358 22.57 7.35 -20.41
C GLU A 358 23.04 7.54 -18.95
N ALA A 359 22.49 8.52 -18.22
CA ALA A 359 22.85 8.74 -16.82
C ALA A 359 22.47 7.54 -15.94
N VAL A 360 21.31 6.92 -16.15
CA VAL A 360 20.89 5.70 -15.44
C VAL A 360 21.77 4.51 -15.79
N ALA A 361 22.11 4.28 -17.05
CA ALA A 361 22.99 3.18 -17.47
C ALA A 361 24.40 3.32 -16.88
N LEU A 362 25.04 4.48 -17.06
CA LEU A 362 26.36 4.77 -16.52
C LEU A 362 26.40 4.66 -14.99
N SER A 363 25.39 5.22 -14.30
CA SER A 363 25.34 5.17 -12.84
C SER A 363 25.00 3.79 -12.30
N ALA A 364 24.24 2.96 -13.03
CA ALA A 364 23.99 1.57 -12.67
C ALA A 364 25.26 0.71 -12.81
N GLN A 365 26.04 0.88 -13.89
CA GLN A 365 27.31 0.17 -14.07
C GLN A 365 28.38 0.60 -13.06
N TYR A 366 28.54 1.91 -12.84
CA TYR A 366 29.63 2.49 -12.05
C TYR A 366 29.16 3.04 -10.69
N HIS A 367 28.14 2.44 -10.09
CA HIS A 367 27.60 2.86 -8.79
C HIS A 367 28.64 2.78 -7.64
N GLY A 368 28.36 3.47 -6.53
CA GLY A 368 29.11 3.48 -5.27
C GLY A 368 30.43 4.25 -5.27
N TRP A 369 31.06 4.39 -6.43
CA TRP A 369 32.38 5.00 -6.57
C TRP A 369 32.54 6.40 -5.95
N PRO A 370 31.58 7.35 -6.07
CA PRO A 370 31.74 8.68 -5.49
C PRO A 370 31.88 8.69 -3.96
N LEU A 371 31.09 7.87 -3.23
CA LEU A 371 31.23 7.77 -1.78
C LEU A 371 32.54 7.06 -1.37
N VAL A 372 32.99 6.08 -2.15
CA VAL A 372 34.29 5.42 -1.94
C VAL A 372 35.46 6.39 -2.16
N TRP A 373 35.40 7.26 -3.18
CA TRP A 373 36.38 8.32 -3.36
C TRP A 373 36.33 9.36 -2.23
N ALA A 374 35.13 9.75 -1.77
CA ALA A 374 34.96 10.67 -0.63
C ALA A 374 35.54 10.13 0.69
N GLU A 375 35.39 8.84 0.94
CA GLU A 375 35.96 8.14 2.10
C GLU A 375 37.50 8.06 2.01
N ARG A 376 38.04 7.59 0.87
CA ARG A 376 39.49 7.54 0.61
C ARG A 376 40.16 8.91 0.67
N ALA A 377 39.48 9.96 0.20
CA ALA A 377 39.94 11.35 0.28
C ALA A 377 39.77 11.97 1.68
N GLY A 378 39.23 11.24 2.66
CA GLY A 378 39.07 11.70 4.04
C GLY A 378 38.07 12.84 4.20
N MET A 379 37.12 13.03 3.28
CA MET A 379 36.16 14.15 3.30
C MET A 379 35.27 14.18 4.55
N TYR A 380 35.05 13.02 5.17
CA TYR A 380 34.31 12.86 6.42
C TYR A 380 35.20 12.95 7.69
N GLY A 381 36.51 13.14 7.51
CA GLY A 381 37.48 13.36 8.59
C GLY A 381 37.29 14.70 9.31
N ALA A 382 37.75 14.78 10.55
CA ALA A 382 37.41 15.90 11.45
C ALA A 382 37.81 17.29 10.92
N GLU A 383 38.94 17.41 10.22
CA GLU A 383 39.39 18.68 9.64
C GLU A 383 38.56 19.07 8.42
N ARG A 384 38.39 18.19 7.43
CA ARG A 384 37.56 18.44 6.23
C ARG A 384 36.11 18.77 6.63
N VAL A 385 35.57 18.15 7.67
CA VAL A 385 34.23 18.48 8.22
C VAL A 385 34.16 19.87 8.87
N LYS A 386 35.26 20.47 9.34
CA LYS A 386 35.29 21.90 9.72
C LYS A 386 35.24 22.79 8.48
N GLU A 387 35.97 22.44 7.43
CA GLU A 387 36.01 23.21 6.17
C GLU A 387 34.66 23.19 5.45
N TRP A 388 34.01 22.03 5.35
CA TRP A 388 32.66 21.91 4.82
C TRP A 388 31.62 22.68 5.66
N ARG A 389 31.82 22.79 6.98
CA ARG A 389 30.98 23.65 7.86
C ARG A 389 31.24 25.14 7.65
N GLU A 390 32.45 25.53 7.25
CA GLU A 390 32.77 26.90 6.88
C GLU A 390 32.14 27.26 5.53
N LEU A 391 32.36 26.41 4.51
CA LEU A 391 31.74 26.52 3.19
C LEU A 391 30.21 26.61 3.28
N HIS A 392 29.58 25.73 4.07
CA HIS A 392 28.13 25.73 4.34
C HIS A 392 27.62 27.09 4.85
N ARG A 393 28.36 27.73 5.77
CA ARG A 393 27.97 29.01 6.35
C ARG A 393 28.13 30.15 5.34
N GLN A 394 29.19 30.13 4.54
CA GLN A 394 29.45 31.14 3.51
C GLN A 394 28.40 31.07 2.39
N ILE A 395 28.07 29.87 1.90
CA ILE A 395 26.99 29.68 0.93
C ILE A 395 25.64 30.13 1.52
N THR A 396 25.34 29.77 2.77
CA THR A 396 24.11 30.24 3.45
C THR A 396 24.02 31.77 3.46
N GLY A 397 25.13 32.47 3.74
CA GLY A 397 25.20 33.93 3.74
C GLY A 397 25.16 34.59 2.35
N ARG A 398 25.60 33.88 1.29
CA ARG A 398 25.40 34.31 -0.11
C ARG A 398 23.94 34.16 -0.55
N LEU A 399 23.22 33.15 -0.05
CA LEU A 399 21.83 32.84 -0.43
C LEU A 399 20.78 33.72 0.27
N THR A 400 20.97 34.10 1.54
CA THR A 400 19.95 34.89 2.27
C THR A 400 20.53 35.82 3.34
N THR A 401 19.89 36.98 3.49
CA THR A 401 20.06 37.92 4.61
C THR A 401 19.14 37.61 5.80
N ALA A 402 18.23 36.64 5.69
CA ALA A 402 17.31 36.27 6.75
C ALA A 402 18.05 35.70 7.98
N THR A 403 17.74 36.21 9.16
CA THR A 403 18.35 35.80 10.44
C THR A 403 17.56 34.72 11.18
N ALA A 404 16.34 34.40 10.74
CA ALA A 404 15.45 33.39 11.32
C ALA A 404 14.39 32.89 10.30
N GLY A 405 13.58 31.92 10.72
CA GLY A 405 12.37 31.46 10.01
C GLY A 405 12.61 30.55 8.79
N ILE A 406 11.55 30.41 7.98
CA ILE A 406 11.53 29.62 6.74
C ILE A 406 12.73 29.93 5.81
N PRO A 407 13.02 31.19 5.42
CA PRO A 407 14.04 31.46 4.41
C PRO A 407 15.44 31.03 4.82
N LEU A 408 15.83 31.28 6.07
CA LEU A 408 17.11 30.80 6.62
C LEU A 408 17.15 29.27 6.76
N THR A 409 16.01 28.63 7.00
CA THR A 409 15.95 27.16 7.13
C THR A 409 16.12 26.49 5.76
N LEU A 410 15.43 26.99 4.73
CA LEU A 410 15.57 26.52 3.35
C LEU A 410 16.96 26.83 2.78
N ALA A 411 17.46 28.06 2.94
CA ALA A 411 18.80 28.45 2.49
C ALA A 411 19.89 27.58 3.14
N ARG A 412 19.76 27.19 4.41
CA ARG A 412 20.67 26.24 5.07
C ARG A 412 20.61 24.83 4.49
N ILE A 413 19.45 24.37 4.01
CA ILE A 413 19.31 23.05 3.39
C ILE A 413 19.89 23.08 1.96
N LEU A 414 19.52 24.08 1.14
CA LEU A 414 20.09 24.25 -0.20
C LEU A 414 21.60 24.47 -0.15
N ALA A 415 22.11 25.29 0.79
CA ALA A 415 23.55 25.44 1.00
C ALA A 415 24.25 24.12 1.33
N ALA A 416 23.60 23.19 2.05
CA ALA A 416 24.15 21.87 2.28
C ALA A 416 24.18 21.03 0.99
N TRP A 417 23.18 21.15 0.12
CA TRP A 417 23.17 20.48 -1.20
C TRP A 417 24.31 21.01 -2.10
N VAL A 418 24.50 22.33 -2.16
CA VAL A 418 25.61 22.97 -2.89
C VAL A 418 26.99 22.51 -2.37
N VAL A 419 27.19 22.38 -1.05
CA VAL A 419 28.41 21.75 -0.49
C VAL A 419 28.62 20.33 -1.02
N GLY A 420 27.55 19.57 -1.28
CA GLY A 420 27.63 18.23 -1.86
C GLY A 420 28.07 18.24 -3.32
N SER A 421 27.62 19.22 -4.10
CA SER A 421 28.08 19.44 -5.48
C SER A 421 29.54 19.93 -5.52
N TYR A 422 30.00 20.72 -4.55
CA TYR A 422 31.43 21.01 -4.34
C TYR A 422 32.25 19.76 -4.00
N MET A 423 31.78 18.91 -3.07
CA MET A 423 32.43 17.63 -2.74
C MET A 423 32.54 16.74 -3.99
N LEU A 424 31.47 16.60 -4.78
CA LEU A 424 31.50 15.80 -6.02
C LEU A 424 32.44 16.42 -7.08
N GLY A 425 32.45 17.75 -7.21
CA GLY A 425 33.36 18.49 -8.10
C GLY A 425 34.83 18.26 -7.76
N GLU A 426 35.19 18.29 -6.47
CA GLU A 426 36.57 18.00 -6.02
C GLU A 426 37.02 16.58 -6.38
N LEU A 427 36.17 15.57 -6.17
CA LEU A 427 36.51 14.16 -6.46
C LEU A 427 36.75 13.91 -7.96
N LEU A 428 35.91 14.50 -8.80
CA LEU A 428 35.93 14.34 -10.26
C LEU A 428 36.91 15.29 -10.95
N GLY A 429 37.39 16.34 -10.26
CA GLY A 429 38.18 17.42 -10.86
C GLY A 429 37.36 18.33 -11.78
N LEU A 430 36.15 18.71 -11.33
CA LEU A 430 35.19 19.57 -12.02
C LEU A 430 34.81 20.75 -11.09
N PRO A 431 35.67 21.78 -10.92
CA PRO A 431 35.43 22.89 -9.98
C PRO A 431 34.08 23.59 -10.20
N GLN A 432 33.67 23.75 -11.46
CA GLN A 432 32.47 24.50 -11.86
C GLN A 432 31.16 23.91 -11.32
N LEU A 433 31.12 22.63 -10.93
CA LEU A 433 29.89 21.98 -10.42
C LEU A 433 29.39 22.66 -9.12
N GLY A 434 30.28 23.20 -8.31
CA GLY A 434 29.93 23.93 -7.09
C GLY A 434 29.14 25.21 -7.36
N GLU A 435 29.65 26.10 -8.22
CA GLU A 435 28.97 27.35 -8.56
C GLU A 435 27.73 27.13 -9.46
N HIS A 436 27.73 26.10 -10.33
CA HIS A 436 26.49 25.70 -11.03
C HIS A 436 25.38 25.34 -10.04
N ALA A 437 25.68 24.54 -9.01
CA ALA A 437 24.72 24.23 -7.96
C ALA A 437 24.36 25.47 -7.11
N PHE A 438 25.29 26.40 -6.89
CA PHE A 438 25.02 27.65 -6.17
C PHE A 438 24.00 28.54 -6.89
N GLU A 439 24.20 28.79 -8.19
CA GLU A 439 23.30 29.63 -8.97
C GLU A 439 21.89 29.01 -9.08
N GLU A 440 21.81 27.68 -9.21
CA GLU A 440 20.53 26.97 -9.21
C GLU A 440 19.85 26.98 -7.83
N ALA A 441 20.62 26.92 -6.73
CA ALA A 441 20.09 27.17 -5.39
C ALA A 441 19.58 28.62 -5.24
N ARG A 442 20.25 29.60 -5.84
CA ARG A 442 19.86 31.01 -5.83
C ARG A 442 18.58 31.27 -6.62
N VAL A 443 18.39 30.57 -7.75
CA VAL A 443 17.18 30.65 -8.60
C VAL A 443 15.98 29.93 -7.96
N GLU A 444 16.17 28.75 -7.37
CA GLU A 444 15.06 27.99 -6.76
C GLU A 444 14.69 28.49 -5.35
N LEU A 445 15.60 29.14 -4.60
CA LEU A 445 15.33 29.57 -3.22
C LEU A 445 14.09 30.48 -3.06
N PRO A 446 13.85 31.53 -3.88
CA PRO A 446 12.62 32.31 -3.82
C PRO A 446 11.38 31.42 -3.97
N ARG A 447 11.35 30.57 -5.01
CA ARG A 447 10.21 29.69 -5.31
C ARG A 447 9.89 28.74 -4.15
N VAL A 448 10.88 28.11 -3.53
CA VAL A 448 10.64 27.21 -2.38
C VAL A 448 10.32 27.96 -1.09
N VAL A 449 10.78 29.22 -0.93
CA VAL A 449 10.39 30.11 0.17
C VAL A 449 8.92 30.48 0.05
N ASP A 450 8.47 30.88 -1.14
CA ASP A 450 7.10 31.26 -1.41
C ASP A 450 6.17 30.04 -1.28
N GLU A 451 6.51 28.90 -1.89
CA GLU A 451 5.78 27.62 -1.74
C GLU A 451 5.67 27.19 -0.27
N SER A 452 6.74 27.34 0.53
CA SER A 452 6.71 27.05 1.97
C SER A 452 5.89 28.06 2.77
N ALA A 453 5.85 29.32 2.36
CA ALA A 453 5.09 30.38 3.02
C ALA A 453 3.58 30.26 2.74
N GLU A 454 3.20 30.00 1.49
CA GLU A 454 1.82 29.72 1.08
C GLU A 454 1.23 28.52 1.82
N ASN A 455 2.03 27.48 2.07
CA ASN A 455 1.56 26.28 2.75
C ASN A 455 1.63 26.38 4.29
N ASN A 456 2.53 27.21 4.87
CA ASN A 456 2.60 27.49 6.31
C ASN A 456 1.57 28.54 6.79
N VAL A 457 0.31 28.43 6.36
CA VAL A 457 -0.77 29.31 6.79
C VAL A 457 -1.00 29.14 8.30
N SER A 458 -0.78 30.19 9.10
CA SER A 458 -0.96 30.07 10.56
C SER A 458 -2.42 29.81 10.94
N PRO A 459 -2.73 29.12 12.06
CA PRO A 459 -4.11 28.88 12.46
C PRO A 459 -4.95 30.16 12.58
N GLY A 460 -4.35 31.29 12.99
CA GLY A 460 -5.02 32.59 12.97
C GLY A 460 -5.32 33.08 11.55
N GLN A 461 -4.36 32.94 10.64
CA GLN A 461 -4.49 33.34 9.23
C GLN A 461 -5.53 32.49 8.50
N GLN A 462 -5.61 31.18 8.77
CA GLN A 462 -6.63 30.28 8.25
C GLN A 462 -8.05 30.77 8.61
N VAL A 463 -8.28 31.09 9.90
CA VAL A 463 -9.57 31.61 10.39
C VAL A 463 -9.90 32.97 9.76
N TRP A 464 -8.91 33.83 9.50
CA TRP A 464 -9.12 35.08 8.80
C TRP A 464 -9.44 34.90 7.31
N GLN A 465 -8.71 34.04 6.61
CA GLN A 465 -8.95 33.74 5.18
C GLN A 465 -10.34 33.16 4.95
N ILE A 466 -10.84 32.31 5.86
CA ILE A 466 -12.24 31.83 5.84
C ILE A 466 -13.23 33.00 5.92
N VAL A 467 -13.04 33.91 6.88
CA VAL A 467 -13.93 35.07 7.07
C VAL A 467 -13.87 36.02 5.86
N ALA A 468 -12.67 36.32 5.35
CA ALA A 468 -12.47 37.16 4.17
C ALA A 468 -13.04 36.52 2.89
N GLY A 469 -12.85 35.21 2.70
CA GLY A 469 -13.44 34.44 1.60
C GLY A 469 -14.97 34.43 1.67
N ALA A 470 -15.55 34.24 2.85
CA ALA A 470 -17.00 34.30 3.04
C ALA A 470 -17.58 35.72 2.83
N ILE A 471 -16.80 36.78 3.04
CA ILE A 471 -17.17 38.15 2.64
C ILE A 471 -17.15 38.31 1.12
N ALA A 472 -16.13 37.78 0.43
CA ALA A 472 -15.99 37.87 -1.01
C ALA A 472 -17.05 37.03 -1.77
N MET A 473 -17.31 35.79 -1.32
CA MET A 473 -18.28 34.89 -1.95
C MET A 473 -19.73 35.27 -1.67
N HIS A 474 -20.03 35.84 -0.49
CA HIS A 474 -21.39 36.08 -0.04
C HIS A 474 -21.62 37.49 0.55
N PRO A 475 -21.26 38.59 -0.16
CA PRO A 475 -21.30 39.94 0.38
C PRO A 475 -22.69 40.37 0.89
N ALA A 476 -23.78 39.82 0.31
CA ALA A 476 -25.15 40.05 0.76
C ALA A 476 -25.45 39.53 2.19
N MET A 477 -24.67 38.56 2.69
CA MET A 477 -24.81 38.00 4.05
C MET A 477 -24.03 38.80 5.12
N TRP A 478 -23.43 39.94 4.76
CA TRP A 478 -22.63 40.80 5.64
C TRP A 478 -23.21 42.22 5.71
N LEU A 479 -23.97 42.50 6.77
CA LEU A 479 -24.74 43.75 6.86
C LEU A 479 -23.87 44.97 7.19
N THR A 480 -24.22 46.13 6.63
CA THR A 480 -23.61 47.44 6.94
C THR A 480 -24.44 48.23 7.96
N GLU A 481 -23.82 49.22 8.62
CA GLU A 481 -24.49 50.09 9.60
C GLU A 481 -25.77 50.75 9.06
N HIS A 482 -25.82 51.08 7.77
CA HIS A 482 -27.01 51.65 7.12
C HIS A 482 -28.16 50.65 6.96
N GLN A 483 -27.87 49.43 6.49
CA GLN A 483 -28.88 48.35 6.35
C GLN A 483 -29.46 47.96 7.72
N LEU A 484 -28.65 48.03 8.78
CA LEU A 484 -29.07 47.74 10.15
C LEU A 484 -30.03 48.79 10.75
N VAL A 485 -30.15 49.98 10.14
CA VAL A 485 -30.93 51.12 10.68
C VAL A 485 -32.17 51.45 9.83
N GLY A 486 -32.15 51.23 8.52
CA GLY A 486 -33.23 51.66 7.61
C GLY A 486 -34.60 50.99 7.80
N GLY A 487 -34.67 49.83 8.46
CA GLY A 487 -35.88 48.99 8.54
C GLY A 487 -36.89 49.32 9.66
N ILE A 488 -36.84 50.52 10.27
CA ILE A 488 -37.81 50.95 11.29
C ILE A 488 -38.14 52.44 11.11
N ARG A 489 -39.20 52.74 10.35
CA ARG A 489 -39.98 53.95 10.58
C ARG A 489 -40.71 53.79 11.92
N LYS A 490 -40.91 54.89 12.66
CA LYS A 490 -41.84 54.90 13.79
C LYS A 490 -43.26 55.02 13.25
N ASP A 491 -44.15 54.16 13.72
CA ASP A 491 -45.58 54.47 13.74
C ASP A 491 -45.82 55.42 14.92
N ASP A 492 -46.27 56.64 14.63
CA ASP A 492 -46.91 57.58 15.54
C ASP A 492 -47.46 58.74 14.65
N GLN A 493 -48.76 59.03 14.79
CA GLN A 493 -49.54 60.07 14.11
C GLN A 493 -50.00 59.83 12.66
N ASP A 494 -51.31 59.97 12.54
CA ASP A 494 -52.15 59.99 11.35
C ASP A 494 -51.89 61.23 10.49
N ASP A 495 -51.91 61.07 9.16
CA ASP A 495 -52.54 61.98 8.18
C ASP A 495 -52.61 61.25 6.82
N GLU A 496 -53.66 61.49 6.04
CA GLU A 496 -53.81 60.96 4.68
C GLU A 496 -53.14 61.87 3.63
N ASP A 497 -53.08 61.40 2.37
CA ASP A 497 -52.61 62.13 1.18
C ASP A 497 -51.15 62.67 1.17
N ASP A 498 -50.20 61.83 0.71
CA ASP A 498 -49.52 62.16 -0.56
C ASP A 498 -48.82 60.94 -1.21
N ALA A 499 -48.81 60.89 -2.55
CA ALA A 499 -48.41 59.69 -3.30
C ALA A 499 -46.94 59.72 -3.77
N ALA A 500 -46.07 58.98 -3.09
CA ALA A 500 -44.68 58.71 -3.52
C ALA A 500 -44.46 57.21 -3.80
N PRO A 501 -43.73 56.81 -4.86
CA PRO A 501 -43.60 55.42 -5.27
C PRO A 501 -42.76 54.58 -4.29
N ALA A 502 -43.28 53.40 -3.93
CA ALA A 502 -42.66 52.48 -2.98
C ALA A 502 -41.40 51.79 -3.53
N MET A 503 -40.27 52.50 -3.56
CA MET A 503 -38.94 51.96 -3.90
C MET A 503 -38.18 51.43 -2.68
N ALA A 504 -38.82 50.53 -1.93
CA ALA A 504 -38.21 49.74 -0.89
C ALA A 504 -38.96 48.40 -0.76
N GLY A 505 -38.60 47.42 -1.58
CA GLY A 505 -39.14 46.07 -1.46
C GLY A 505 -38.79 45.45 -0.12
N GLU A 506 -39.74 44.76 0.51
CA GLU A 506 -39.52 44.07 1.78
C GLU A 506 -38.61 42.84 1.60
N THR A 507 -37.31 43.06 1.52
CA THR A 507 -36.33 42.00 1.81
C THR A 507 -36.43 41.65 3.29
N GLU A 508 -37.33 40.71 3.60
CA GLU A 508 -37.41 40.05 4.89
C GLU A 508 -36.09 39.28 5.13
N PHE A 509 -35.09 39.95 5.70
CA PHE A 509 -33.81 39.36 6.05
C PHE A 509 -34.01 38.28 7.11
N LYS A 510 -34.11 37.03 6.65
CA LYS A 510 -34.22 35.85 7.50
C LYS A 510 -32.91 35.65 8.27
N PRO A 511 -32.91 35.65 9.61
CA PRO A 511 -31.67 35.63 10.41
C PRO A 511 -30.79 34.38 10.30
N ARG A 512 -31.15 33.42 9.44
CA ARG A 512 -30.34 32.24 9.12
C ARG A 512 -29.31 32.52 8.01
N ASP A 513 -29.51 33.62 7.27
CA ASP A 513 -28.80 33.96 6.03
C ASP A 513 -27.89 35.19 6.24
N VAL A 514 -27.41 35.40 7.46
CA VAL A 514 -26.50 36.50 7.84
C VAL A 514 -25.33 35.93 8.65
N LEU A 515 -24.11 36.13 8.17
CA LEU A 515 -22.88 35.59 8.76
C LEU A 515 -22.24 36.56 9.78
N GLY A 516 -22.47 37.86 9.58
CA GLY A 516 -21.97 38.91 10.45
C GLY A 516 -22.34 40.30 9.96
N TYR A 517 -21.70 41.32 10.54
CA TYR A 517 -21.91 42.72 10.15
C TYR A 517 -20.69 43.62 10.39
N TRP A 518 -20.62 44.71 9.63
CA TRP A 518 -19.64 45.77 9.75
C TRP A 518 -20.14 46.88 10.68
N TYR A 519 -19.28 47.34 11.60
CA TYR A 519 -19.60 48.40 12.55
C TYR A 519 -18.43 49.37 12.72
N LYS A 520 -18.64 50.66 12.48
CA LYS A 520 -17.60 51.67 12.71
C LYS A 520 -17.68 52.17 14.15
N ASN A 521 -16.73 51.76 14.98
CA ASN A 521 -16.74 52.09 16.39
C ASN A 521 -16.40 53.57 16.62
N ARG A 522 -17.46 54.38 16.79
CA ARG A 522 -17.39 55.84 16.95
C ARG A 522 -16.57 56.34 18.15
N LYS A 523 -16.11 55.45 19.06
CA LYS A 523 -15.21 55.79 20.17
C LYS A 523 -13.72 55.55 19.87
N THR A 524 -13.41 54.66 18.94
CA THR A 524 -12.02 54.26 18.60
C THR A 524 -11.63 54.63 17.17
N GLY A 525 -12.60 54.98 16.31
CA GLY A 525 -12.41 55.23 14.88
C GLY A 525 -12.31 53.98 14.01
N VAL A 526 -12.06 52.82 14.63
CA VAL A 526 -11.78 51.52 13.99
C VAL A 526 -13.04 50.94 13.33
N THR A 527 -12.85 50.32 12.17
CA THR A 527 -13.85 49.47 11.51
C THR A 527 -13.78 48.07 12.11
N GLU A 528 -14.80 47.69 12.87
CA GLU A 528 -14.91 46.37 13.48
C GLU A 528 -15.79 45.46 12.60
N LEU A 529 -15.36 44.21 12.44
CA LEU A 529 -16.12 43.14 11.82
C LEU A 529 -16.67 42.21 12.91
N HIS A 530 -17.98 42.11 13.02
CA HIS A 530 -18.68 41.33 14.04
C HIS A 530 -19.21 40.03 13.42
N VAL A 531 -18.54 38.91 13.70
CA VAL A 531 -18.88 37.58 13.16
C VAL A 531 -19.67 36.76 14.17
N TYR A 532 -20.74 36.09 13.75
CA TYR A 532 -21.53 35.22 14.64
C TYR A 532 -20.84 33.88 14.90
N GLY A 533 -21.02 33.32 16.10
CA GLY A 533 -20.25 32.19 16.60
C GLY A 533 -20.54 30.87 15.87
N GLU A 534 -21.81 30.52 15.72
CA GLU A 534 -22.25 29.36 14.95
C GLU A 534 -22.00 29.55 13.45
N ALA A 535 -22.04 30.78 12.93
CA ALA A 535 -21.65 31.07 11.54
C ALA A 535 -20.15 30.77 11.32
N LEU A 536 -19.28 31.30 12.19
CA LEU A 536 -17.84 31.03 12.13
C LEU A 536 -17.53 29.55 12.34
N LYS A 537 -18.25 28.87 13.23
CA LYS A 537 -18.17 27.43 13.49
C LYS A 537 -18.62 26.58 12.30
N ARG A 538 -19.60 27.05 11.52
CA ARG A 538 -20.01 26.41 10.25
C ARG A 538 -18.93 26.59 9.19
N MET A 539 -18.51 27.83 8.93
CA MET A 539 -17.46 28.15 7.94
C MET A 539 -16.12 27.48 8.26
N GLY A 540 -15.77 27.36 9.54
CA GLY A 540 -14.59 26.62 10.00
C GLY A 540 -14.70 25.10 9.85
N LEU A 541 -15.91 24.54 9.95
CA LEU A 541 -16.15 23.11 9.71
C LEU A 541 -16.16 22.78 8.22
N GLU A 542 -16.79 23.63 7.41
CA GLU A 542 -16.82 23.58 5.94
C GLU A 542 -15.36 23.59 5.42
N ALA A 543 -14.57 24.60 5.79
CA ALA A 543 -13.15 24.70 5.40
C ALA A 543 -12.17 23.80 6.19
N GLY A 544 -12.64 22.93 7.10
CA GLY A 544 -11.80 21.98 7.84
C GLY A 544 -10.83 22.56 8.88
N VAL A 545 -10.98 23.83 9.27
CA VAL A 545 -10.03 24.58 10.11
C VAL A 545 -10.40 24.53 11.60
N LEU A 546 -9.39 24.24 12.44
CA LEU A 546 -9.54 24.23 13.90
C LEU A 546 -9.59 25.66 14.46
N LEU A 547 -10.81 26.15 14.70
CA LEU A 547 -11.04 27.49 15.25
C LEU A 547 -10.33 27.80 16.59
N PRO A 548 -10.28 26.92 17.62
CA PRO A 548 -9.78 27.35 18.93
C PRO A 548 -8.30 27.78 18.95
N PRO A 549 -7.35 27.07 18.30
CA PRO A 549 -5.99 27.57 18.09
C PRO A 549 -5.95 28.90 17.33
N GLY A 550 -6.74 29.03 16.26
CA GLY A 550 -6.78 30.22 15.40
C GLY A 550 -7.30 31.46 16.12
N LEU A 551 -8.48 31.37 16.76
CA LEU A 551 -9.03 32.41 17.64
C LEU A 551 -8.04 32.80 18.75
N GLY A 552 -7.31 31.83 19.30
CA GLY A 552 -6.24 32.08 20.26
C GLY A 552 -5.08 32.90 19.69
N GLU A 553 -4.72 32.70 18.41
CA GLU A 553 -3.71 33.50 17.71
C GLU A 553 -4.22 34.89 17.32
N LEU A 554 -5.43 34.99 16.77
CA LEU A 554 -6.09 36.26 16.46
C LEU A 554 -6.11 37.17 17.69
N LYS A 555 -6.37 36.61 18.88
CA LYS A 555 -6.35 37.34 20.14
C LYS A 555 -4.95 37.77 20.57
N ARG A 556 -3.91 36.96 20.31
CA ARG A 556 -2.50 37.33 20.58
C ARG A 556 -2.01 38.44 19.65
N ARG A 557 -2.44 38.44 18.38
CA ARG A 557 -2.13 39.49 17.39
C ARG A 557 -2.96 40.77 17.57
N GLY A 558 -3.89 40.83 18.55
CA GLY A 558 -4.78 41.98 18.78
C GLY A 558 -5.96 42.09 17.80
N ILE A 559 -6.03 41.20 16.80
CA ILE A 559 -7.04 41.16 15.75
C ILE A 559 -8.41 40.78 16.33
N LEU A 560 -8.49 39.71 17.11
CA LEU A 560 -9.70 39.35 17.87
C LEU A 560 -9.72 40.17 19.17
N ARG A 561 -10.36 41.34 19.11
CA ARG A 561 -10.43 42.30 20.21
C ARG A 561 -11.33 41.84 21.35
N VAL A 562 -12.48 41.21 21.06
CA VAL A 562 -13.45 40.76 22.09
C VAL A 562 -14.17 39.48 21.68
N THR A 563 -14.36 38.58 22.64
CA THR A 563 -15.29 37.45 22.60
C THR A 563 -16.44 37.71 23.57
N GLN A 564 -17.66 37.98 23.09
CA GLN A 564 -18.81 38.27 23.96
C GLN A 564 -19.72 37.04 24.12
N PRO A 565 -19.89 36.48 25.33
CA PRO A 565 -20.91 35.48 25.62
C PRO A 565 -22.32 36.11 25.67
N ARG A 566 -23.36 35.27 25.74
CA ARG A 566 -24.79 35.66 25.81
C ARG A 566 -25.04 36.87 26.72
N GLY A 567 -25.69 37.90 26.16
CA GLY A 567 -26.09 39.11 26.87
C GLY A 567 -25.23 40.33 26.52
N PHE A 568 -25.49 40.95 25.36
CA PHE A 568 -24.78 42.14 24.86
C PHE A 568 -24.56 43.24 25.91
N LYS A 569 -23.31 43.69 26.08
CA LYS A 569 -22.99 45.00 26.66
C LYS A 569 -22.70 46.07 25.60
N SER A 570 -22.13 45.71 24.45
CA SER A 570 -22.12 46.59 23.28
C SER A 570 -23.50 46.55 22.61
N LYS A 571 -24.31 47.61 22.75
CA LYS A 571 -25.67 47.67 22.20
C LYS A 571 -25.65 47.46 20.67
N PRO A 572 -26.23 46.36 20.12
CA PRO A 572 -26.40 46.26 18.67
C PRO A 572 -27.50 47.25 18.21
N PRO A 573 -27.49 47.69 16.93
CA PRO A 573 -28.20 48.91 16.52
C PRO A 573 -29.69 48.95 16.84
N THR A 574 -30.42 47.85 16.60
CA THR A 574 -31.89 47.79 16.82
C THR A 574 -32.28 46.88 17.98
N ARG A 575 -33.54 47.03 18.42
CA ARG A 575 -34.17 46.15 19.42
C ARG A 575 -34.54 44.78 18.83
N ARG A 576 -34.92 44.72 17.54
CA ARG A 576 -35.39 43.52 16.83
C ARG A 576 -34.27 42.47 16.69
N LEU A 577 -33.06 42.88 16.31
CA LEU A 577 -31.89 41.98 16.20
C LEU A 577 -31.48 41.33 17.53
N ARG A 578 -31.69 42.00 18.68
CA ARG A 578 -31.37 41.45 20.02
C ARG A 578 -32.21 40.23 20.39
N THR A 579 -33.42 40.12 19.84
CA THR A 579 -34.33 39.00 20.09
C THR A 579 -34.00 37.80 19.21
N LEU A 580 -33.36 38.05 18.04
CA LEU A 580 -33.10 37.08 16.99
C LEU A 580 -31.71 36.46 17.09
N VAL A 581 -30.67 37.25 17.41
CA VAL A 581 -29.29 36.78 17.58
C VAL A 581 -29.07 36.37 19.04
N GLN A 582 -29.15 35.07 19.34
CA GLN A 582 -29.01 34.49 20.70
C GLN A 582 -27.63 33.86 20.98
N ASP A 583 -26.67 34.11 20.10
CA ASP A 583 -25.38 33.42 19.97
C ASP A 583 -24.18 34.29 20.41
N MET A 584 -22.99 33.69 20.46
CA MET A 584 -21.70 34.36 20.70
C MET A 584 -21.33 35.28 19.52
N VAL A 585 -20.60 36.36 19.80
CA VAL A 585 -20.06 37.26 18.76
C VAL A 585 -18.54 37.42 18.93
N TYR A 586 -17.82 37.25 17.82
CA TYR A 586 -16.39 37.50 17.68
C TYR A 586 -16.19 38.87 17.03
N ILE A 587 -15.47 39.78 17.70
CA ILE A 587 -15.18 41.13 17.19
C ILE A 587 -13.75 41.16 16.66
N LEU A 588 -13.62 41.21 15.34
CA LEU A 588 -12.36 41.29 14.61
C LEU A 588 -12.07 42.73 14.17
N ASP A 589 -10.80 43.11 14.19
CA ASP A 589 -10.29 44.35 13.60
C ASP A 589 -9.77 44.05 12.19
N ALA A 590 -10.46 44.57 11.17
CA ALA A 590 -10.11 44.28 9.78
C ALA A 590 -8.81 44.96 9.31
N ASN A 591 -8.46 46.12 9.88
CA ASN A 591 -7.23 46.82 9.54
C ASN A 591 -6.03 46.11 10.16
N ALA A 592 -6.10 45.81 11.47
CA ALA A 592 -5.06 45.03 12.14
C ALA A 592 -4.93 43.60 11.58
N ALA A 593 -6.00 43.05 10.98
CA ALA A 593 -5.93 41.81 10.23
C ALA A 593 -5.11 41.95 8.93
N TRP A 594 -5.41 42.94 8.10
CA TRP A 594 -4.62 43.19 6.88
C TRP A 594 -3.15 43.48 7.21
N GLU A 595 -2.87 44.40 8.14
CA GLU A 595 -1.51 44.74 8.60
C GLU A 595 -0.72 43.53 9.16
N ALA A 596 -1.39 42.53 9.72
CA ALA A 596 -0.74 41.38 10.36
C ALA A 596 -0.37 40.22 9.42
N TRP A 597 -0.83 40.23 8.16
CA TRP A 597 -0.45 39.25 7.12
C TRP A 597 -0.21 39.87 5.75
N GLU A 598 -0.04 41.19 5.66
CA GLU A 598 0.50 41.85 4.47
C GLU A 598 1.91 41.28 4.19
N PRO A 599 2.24 40.88 2.95
CA PRO A 599 3.48 40.18 2.66
C PRO A 599 4.68 41.10 2.86
N THR A 600 5.39 40.93 3.98
CA THR A 600 6.66 41.63 4.23
C THR A 600 7.70 41.19 3.21
N GLY A 601 8.32 42.17 2.53
CA GLY A 601 9.14 41.93 1.34
C GLY A 601 10.22 40.86 1.52
N THR A 602 10.43 40.06 0.47
CA THR A 602 11.29 38.87 0.47
C THR A 602 12.69 39.15 1.01
N SER A 603 13.12 38.41 2.04
CA SER A 603 14.45 38.51 2.66
C SER A 603 15.52 37.62 1.97
N VAL A 604 15.35 37.41 0.66
CA VAL A 604 16.27 36.65 -0.20
C VAL A 604 17.21 37.63 -0.91
N VAL A 605 18.46 37.23 -1.15
CA VAL A 605 19.43 38.08 -1.84
C VAL A 605 19.21 37.98 -3.36
N HIS A 606 18.64 39.04 -3.94
CA HIS A 606 18.36 39.13 -5.38
C HIS A 606 19.55 39.63 -6.21
N GLU A 607 20.51 40.33 -5.61
CA GLU A 607 21.72 40.81 -6.26
C GLU A 607 22.82 39.73 -6.28
N VAL A 608 23.71 39.78 -7.27
CA VAL A 608 24.85 38.84 -7.35
C VAL A 608 25.81 39.15 -6.20
N ALA A 609 25.91 38.22 -5.23
CA ALA A 609 26.85 38.32 -4.12
C ALA A 609 28.31 38.45 -4.64
N PRO A 610 29.16 39.26 -3.98
CA PRO A 610 30.53 39.47 -4.43
C PRO A 610 31.31 38.15 -4.50
N ALA A 611 32.25 38.09 -5.45
CA ALA A 611 33.10 36.92 -5.66
C ALA A 611 33.80 36.50 -4.35
N PRO A 612 33.97 35.18 -4.12
CA PRO A 612 34.60 34.67 -2.91
C PRO A 612 36.05 35.15 -2.78
N ALA A 613 36.48 35.43 -1.54
CA ALA A 613 37.86 35.83 -1.26
C ALA A 613 38.87 34.71 -1.60
N GLU A 614 40.10 35.07 -1.95
CA GLU A 614 41.14 34.14 -2.40
C GLU A 614 41.52 33.06 -1.36
N ASP A 615 41.29 33.32 -0.07
CA ASP A 615 41.54 32.40 1.05
C ASP A 615 40.32 31.53 1.45
N SER A 616 39.17 31.78 0.81
CA SER A 616 37.90 31.14 1.16
C SER A 616 37.89 29.62 0.96
N PRO A 617 37.07 28.86 1.73
CA PRO A 617 36.77 27.47 1.44
C PRO A 617 36.20 27.20 0.05
N ILE A 618 35.56 28.20 -0.59
CA ILE A 618 35.07 28.08 -1.98
C ILE A 618 36.26 27.94 -2.92
N VAL A 619 37.13 28.96 -2.94
CA VAL A 619 38.33 28.99 -3.78
C VAL A 619 39.26 27.82 -3.47
N ARG A 620 39.35 27.37 -2.21
CA ARG A 620 40.13 26.18 -1.82
C ARG A 620 39.54 24.85 -2.29
N ALA A 621 38.21 24.70 -2.36
CA ALA A 621 37.57 23.53 -2.96
C ALA A 621 37.74 23.51 -4.49
N GLU A 622 37.67 24.68 -5.12
CA GLU A 622 37.91 24.84 -6.56
C GLU A 622 39.38 24.55 -6.91
N GLN A 623 40.33 25.07 -6.11
CA GLN A 623 41.76 24.75 -6.23
C GLN A 623 42.01 23.24 -6.05
N ALA A 624 41.41 22.58 -5.05
CA ALA A 624 41.54 21.14 -4.87
C ALA A 624 40.99 20.34 -6.07
N ALA A 625 39.87 20.79 -6.67
CA ALA A 625 39.35 20.20 -7.90
C ALA A 625 40.29 20.43 -9.11
N ILE A 626 40.90 21.60 -9.23
CA ILE A 626 41.88 21.93 -10.28
C ILE A 626 43.17 21.10 -10.11
N GLU A 627 43.72 21.01 -8.90
CA GLU A 627 44.86 20.15 -8.58
C GLU A 627 44.56 18.68 -8.86
N ARG A 628 43.36 18.21 -8.52
CA ARG A 628 42.88 16.85 -8.85
C ARG A 628 42.81 16.64 -10.36
N ALA A 629 42.28 17.59 -11.12
CA ALA A 629 42.22 17.53 -12.58
C ALA A 629 43.63 17.50 -13.21
N GLN A 630 44.56 18.33 -12.72
CA GLN A 630 45.96 18.35 -13.17
C GLN A 630 46.68 17.02 -12.84
N ALA A 631 46.50 16.48 -11.63
CA ALA A 631 47.06 15.19 -11.24
C ALA A 631 46.54 14.03 -12.10
N LEU A 632 45.23 14.04 -12.44
CA LEU A 632 44.61 13.04 -13.32
C LEU A 632 45.10 13.15 -14.77
N ALA A 633 45.33 14.37 -15.28
CA ALA A 633 45.95 14.60 -16.58
C ALA A 633 47.42 14.13 -16.61
N ALA A 634 48.19 14.43 -15.56
CA ALA A 634 49.58 13.99 -15.40
C ALA A 634 49.71 12.47 -15.24
N ALA A 635 48.69 11.79 -14.71
CA ALA A 635 48.63 10.33 -14.58
C ALA A 635 48.37 9.59 -15.91
N GLY A 636 48.16 10.31 -17.03
CA GLY A 636 48.00 9.70 -18.36
C GLY A 636 46.64 9.04 -18.60
N ALA A 637 45.61 9.39 -17.85
CA ALA A 637 44.25 8.93 -18.11
C ALA A 637 43.80 9.38 -19.52
N PRO A 638 43.31 8.47 -20.39
CA PRO A 638 43.03 8.80 -21.78
C PRO A 638 41.81 9.72 -21.90
N ALA A 639 42.02 10.93 -22.40
CA ALA A 639 40.93 11.79 -22.86
C ALA A 639 40.34 11.21 -24.15
N ALA A 640 39.08 10.74 -24.10
CA ALA A 640 38.35 10.36 -25.29
C ALA A 640 38.12 11.59 -26.19
N PRO A 641 38.32 11.49 -27.52
CA PRO A 641 38.21 12.63 -28.41
C PRO A 641 36.75 13.05 -28.61
N VAL A 642 36.39 14.24 -28.16
CA VAL A 642 35.13 14.90 -28.56
C VAL A 642 35.26 15.33 -30.03
N PRO A 643 34.31 14.99 -30.92
CA PRO A 643 34.30 15.50 -32.28
C PRO A 643 34.08 17.02 -32.28
N ALA A 644 35.01 17.77 -32.87
CA ALA A 644 34.94 19.22 -32.96
C ALA A 644 34.26 19.65 -34.27
N ASP A 645 32.96 19.95 -34.22
CA ASP A 645 32.21 20.80 -35.16
C ASP A 645 30.79 21.00 -34.58
N GLY A 646 30.27 22.21 -34.34
CA GLY A 646 30.90 23.53 -34.37
C GLY A 646 29.97 24.58 -33.74
N LEU A 647 30.52 25.56 -33.03
CA LEU A 647 29.77 26.65 -32.38
C LEU A 647 29.73 27.90 -33.28
N ALA A 648 28.54 28.44 -33.55
CA ALA A 648 28.37 29.71 -34.25
C ALA A 648 27.14 30.47 -33.74
N ASP A 649 27.31 31.76 -33.47
CA ASP A 649 26.25 32.68 -33.03
C ASP A 649 25.20 32.97 -34.11
N SER A 650 23.95 33.18 -33.70
CA SER A 650 23.39 34.55 -33.62
C SER A 650 21.92 34.57 -33.18
N ARG A 651 21.45 35.75 -32.75
CA ARG A 651 20.08 36.00 -32.30
C ARG A 651 19.19 36.54 -33.44
N THR A 652 17.89 36.25 -33.31
CA THR A 652 16.75 37.04 -33.83
C THR A 652 16.69 37.39 -35.33
N HIS A 653 15.71 36.82 -36.03
CA HIS A 653 14.56 37.62 -36.50
C HIS A 653 13.33 36.75 -36.81
N ASP A 654 12.17 37.40 -36.88
CA ASP A 654 10.85 36.81 -37.18
C ASP A 654 10.67 36.36 -38.65
N ALA A 655 9.61 35.57 -38.83
CA ALA A 655 8.57 35.71 -39.88
C ALA A 655 8.37 34.54 -40.87
N THR A 656 7.08 34.18 -40.98
CA THR A 656 6.37 33.63 -42.17
C THR A 656 6.76 32.26 -42.77
N THR A 657 5.92 31.27 -42.45
CA THR A 657 4.98 30.60 -43.39
C THR A 657 5.49 29.67 -44.51
N GLU A 658 4.84 28.49 -44.58
CA GLU A 658 4.65 27.58 -45.75
C GLU A 658 5.72 26.54 -46.15
N ALA A 659 5.27 25.67 -47.09
CA ALA A 659 5.93 24.53 -47.73
C ALA A 659 6.07 23.20 -46.94
N ILE A 660 5.22 22.23 -47.31
CA ILE A 660 5.32 20.80 -46.94
C ILE A 660 6.39 20.11 -47.80
N GLY A 661 7.22 19.24 -47.21
CA GLY A 661 8.15 18.37 -47.94
C GLY A 661 8.47 17.08 -47.19
N GLN A 662 8.10 15.92 -47.75
CA GLN A 662 8.39 14.61 -47.16
C GLN A 662 9.77 14.09 -47.57
N VAL A 663 10.57 13.63 -46.61
CA VAL A 663 11.62 12.62 -46.84
C VAL A 663 11.52 11.57 -45.73
N THR A 664 11.48 10.29 -46.10
CA THR A 664 11.22 9.16 -45.20
C THR A 664 12.48 8.71 -44.46
N ALA A 665 12.39 8.54 -43.14
CA ALA A 665 13.43 7.88 -42.36
C ALA A 665 13.52 6.38 -42.68
N VAL A 666 14.74 5.87 -42.87
CA VAL A 666 15.00 4.44 -43.11
C VAL A 666 15.20 3.74 -41.77
N VAL A 667 14.31 2.79 -41.45
CA VAL A 667 14.39 1.95 -40.25
C VAL A 667 15.44 0.85 -40.47
N PRO A 668 16.33 0.55 -39.49
CA PRO A 668 17.26 -0.57 -39.60
C PRO A 668 16.53 -1.93 -39.64
N PRO A 669 17.06 -2.94 -40.34
CA PRO A 669 16.33 -4.20 -40.57
C PRO A 669 16.17 -5.03 -39.29
N LYS A 670 15.00 -5.69 -39.16
CA LYS A 670 14.73 -6.69 -38.11
C LYS A 670 15.79 -7.81 -38.11
N PRO A 671 16.11 -8.39 -36.93
CA PRO A 671 16.92 -9.61 -36.86
C PRO A 671 16.25 -10.75 -37.65
N THR A 672 17.06 -11.54 -38.37
CA THR A 672 16.58 -12.61 -39.24
C THR A 672 15.84 -13.70 -38.47
N THR A 673 14.62 -14.02 -38.93
CA THR A 673 13.77 -15.06 -38.36
C THR A 673 14.43 -16.43 -38.40
N ALA A 674 14.39 -17.16 -37.29
CA ALA A 674 14.77 -18.58 -37.27
C ALA A 674 13.87 -19.40 -38.21
N PRO A 675 14.38 -20.49 -38.83
CA PRO A 675 13.60 -21.28 -39.78
C PRO A 675 12.34 -21.87 -39.13
N PHE A 676 11.22 -21.79 -39.86
CA PHE A 676 9.90 -22.19 -39.40
C PHE A 676 9.82 -23.68 -39.04
N VAL A 677 9.56 -23.98 -37.77
CA VAL A 677 9.23 -25.33 -37.28
C VAL A 677 7.70 -25.41 -37.12
N PRO A 678 7.00 -26.29 -37.86
CA PRO A 678 5.54 -26.36 -37.78
C PRO A 678 5.07 -26.87 -36.41
N TYR A 679 3.99 -26.27 -35.89
CA TYR A 679 3.39 -26.66 -34.62
C TYR A 679 3.03 -28.16 -34.57
N PRO A 680 3.45 -28.91 -33.52
CA PRO A 680 3.11 -30.33 -33.37
C PRO A 680 1.60 -30.53 -33.28
N LYS A 681 1.06 -31.56 -33.95
CA LYS A 681 -0.36 -31.90 -33.85
C LYS A 681 -0.69 -32.45 -32.44
N PRO A 682 -1.84 -32.08 -31.85
CA PRO A 682 -2.27 -32.65 -30.57
C PRO A 682 -2.56 -34.15 -30.72
N VAL A 683 -2.13 -34.94 -29.72
CA VAL A 683 -2.48 -36.36 -29.59
C VAL A 683 -3.71 -36.46 -28.68
N PRO A 684 -4.88 -36.93 -29.18
CA PRO A 684 -6.08 -37.04 -28.36
C PRO A 684 -5.94 -38.14 -27.29
N ALA A 685 -6.20 -37.78 -26.04
CA ALA A 685 -6.19 -38.69 -24.89
C ALA A 685 -7.36 -38.30 -23.97
N VAL A 686 -8.49 -39.02 -24.08
CA VAL A 686 -9.72 -38.68 -23.35
C VAL A 686 -9.57 -39.02 -21.86
N THR A 687 -9.11 -38.03 -21.09
CA THR A 687 -8.87 -38.12 -19.64
C THR A 687 -10.06 -37.69 -18.81
N ASP A 688 -10.93 -36.82 -19.33
CA ASP A 688 -12.18 -36.38 -18.71
C ASP A 688 -13.39 -36.63 -19.63
N GLN A 689 -14.21 -37.62 -19.25
CA GLN A 689 -15.39 -38.04 -20.00
C GLN A 689 -16.59 -37.09 -19.82
N GLU A 690 -16.69 -36.35 -18.70
CA GLU A 690 -17.73 -35.33 -18.52
C GLU A 690 -17.43 -34.10 -19.41
N TRP A 691 -16.15 -33.75 -19.57
CA TRP A 691 -15.71 -32.73 -20.52
C TRP A 691 -15.96 -33.14 -21.98
N ALA A 692 -15.61 -34.38 -22.36
CA ALA A 692 -15.88 -34.89 -23.70
C ALA A 692 -17.38 -34.86 -24.05
N ASP A 693 -18.24 -35.27 -23.11
CA ASP A 693 -19.70 -35.20 -23.25
C ASP A 693 -20.18 -33.75 -23.46
N LEU A 694 -19.74 -32.83 -22.58
CA LEU A 694 -20.07 -31.41 -22.66
C LEU A 694 -19.62 -30.76 -23.99
N ALA A 695 -18.40 -31.03 -24.44
CA ALA A 695 -17.86 -30.54 -25.71
C ALA A 695 -18.67 -31.08 -26.92
N SER A 696 -19.01 -32.37 -26.92
CA SER A 696 -19.81 -32.98 -27.98
C SER A 696 -21.24 -32.40 -28.09
N LYS A 697 -21.79 -31.90 -26.98
CA LYS A 697 -23.14 -31.33 -26.86
C LYS A 697 -23.19 -29.79 -26.89
N ALA A 698 -22.05 -29.11 -26.92
CA ALA A 698 -21.99 -27.65 -27.00
C ALA A 698 -22.58 -27.14 -28.34
N ARG A 699 -23.85 -26.72 -28.34
CA ARG A 699 -24.52 -26.10 -29.51
C ARG A 699 -24.44 -24.58 -29.51
N ASN A 700 -24.58 -23.95 -28.34
CA ASN A 700 -24.52 -22.49 -28.21
C ASN A 700 -23.09 -21.97 -28.37
N TRP A 701 -22.90 -20.87 -29.12
CA TRP A 701 -21.58 -20.30 -29.41
C TRP A 701 -20.79 -19.93 -28.15
N ARG A 702 -21.43 -19.34 -27.14
CA ARG A 702 -20.80 -18.92 -25.87
C ARG A 702 -20.27 -20.10 -25.07
N THR A 703 -20.93 -21.26 -25.18
CA THR A 703 -20.46 -22.52 -24.58
C THR A 703 -19.36 -23.18 -25.41
N ARG A 704 -19.45 -23.16 -26.75
CA ARG A 704 -18.36 -23.65 -27.61
C ARG A 704 -17.07 -22.86 -27.39
N ASP A 705 -17.15 -21.54 -27.35
CA ASP A 705 -16.01 -20.65 -27.11
C ASP A 705 -15.44 -20.77 -25.70
N ALA A 706 -16.29 -20.98 -24.67
CA ALA A 706 -15.82 -21.23 -23.30
C ALA A 706 -15.04 -22.55 -23.14
N LEU A 707 -15.20 -23.52 -24.05
CA LEU A 707 -14.49 -24.81 -24.03
C LEU A 707 -13.22 -24.81 -24.91
N ARG A 708 -13.00 -23.78 -25.74
CA ARG A 708 -11.78 -23.59 -26.56
C ARG A 708 -10.66 -22.99 -25.70
N ILE A 709 -10.19 -23.75 -24.72
CA ILE A 709 -9.15 -23.32 -23.76
C ILE A 709 -7.87 -24.15 -23.87
N GLY A 710 -6.74 -23.53 -23.53
CA GLY A 710 -5.45 -24.20 -23.37
C GLY A 710 -4.58 -23.47 -22.34
N VAL A 711 -3.69 -24.18 -21.66
CA VAL A 711 -2.75 -23.62 -20.68
C VAL A 711 -1.32 -23.85 -21.17
N LEU A 712 -0.56 -22.78 -21.35
CA LEU A 712 0.87 -22.83 -21.65
C LEU A 712 1.65 -22.83 -20.33
N GLY A 713 2.46 -23.87 -20.13
CA GLY A 713 3.44 -24.01 -19.06
C GLY A 713 4.87 -24.07 -19.60
N ALA A 714 5.87 -24.05 -18.73
CA ALA A 714 7.27 -24.11 -19.12
C ALA A 714 7.64 -25.43 -19.82
N ASP A 715 6.88 -26.50 -19.58
CA ASP A 715 7.01 -27.84 -20.13
C ASP A 715 6.28 -28.05 -21.48
N GLY A 716 5.27 -27.24 -21.82
CA GLY A 716 4.53 -27.33 -23.06
C GLY A 716 3.11 -26.74 -23.02
N LEU A 717 2.32 -27.03 -24.06
CA LEU A 717 0.91 -26.64 -24.14
C LEU A 717 0.02 -27.79 -23.65
N HIS A 718 -0.79 -27.52 -22.63
CA HIS A 718 -1.76 -28.44 -22.06
C HIS A 718 -3.16 -28.12 -22.60
N LEU A 719 -3.79 -29.10 -23.25
CA LEU A 719 -5.13 -28.98 -23.83
C LEU A 719 -6.09 -30.01 -23.21
N PRO A 720 -7.39 -29.70 -23.04
CA PRO A 720 -8.38 -30.67 -22.56
C PRO A 720 -8.41 -31.93 -23.42
N ASN A 721 -8.39 -33.10 -22.78
CA ASN A 721 -8.44 -34.41 -23.44
C ASN A 721 -7.36 -34.64 -24.53
N CYS A 722 -6.16 -34.11 -24.32
CA CYS A 722 -4.96 -34.36 -25.13
C CYS A 722 -3.75 -34.70 -24.24
N GLU A 723 -2.73 -35.34 -24.82
CA GLU A 723 -1.41 -35.42 -24.18
C GLU A 723 -0.72 -34.04 -24.16
N PRO A 724 0.09 -33.70 -23.13
CA PRO A 724 0.82 -32.43 -23.07
C PRO A 724 1.79 -32.25 -24.25
N ILE A 725 1.63 -31.17 -25.00
CA ILE A 725 2.36 -30.93 -26.24
C ILE A 725 3.69 -30.25 -25.91
N LYS A 726 4.75 -31.06 -25.79
CA LYS A 726 6.12 -30.62 -25.52
C LYS A 726 6.73 -29.92 -26.74
N GLY A 727 7.61 -28.94 -26.51
CA GLY A 727 8.36 -28.27 -27.57
C GLY A 727 7.55 -27.31 -28.45
N VAL A 728 6.35 -26.91 -28.03
CA VAL A 728 5.59 -25.82 -28.67
C VAL A 728 6.39 -24.51 -28.63
N ARG A 729 6.51 -23.82 -29.76
CA ARG A 729 7.15 -22.50 -29.86
C ARG A 729 6.48 -21.53 -28.86
N ARG A 730 7.27 -21.05 -27.88
CA ARG A 730 6.85 -19.96 -27.00
C ARG A 730 6.64 -18.69 -27.84
N PRO A 731 5.54 -17.92 -27.65
CA PRO A 731 5.41 -16.61 -28.29
C PRO A 731 6.58 -15.71 -27.87
N ALA A 732 7.10 -14.89 -28.80
CA ALA A 732 8.12 -13.89 -28.50
C ALA A 732 7.50 -12.49 -28.31
N SER A 733 6.24 -12.33 -28.73
CA SER A 733 5.42 -11.13 -28.60
C SER A 733 3.94 -11.52 -28.49
N VAL A 734 3.07 -10.55 -28.17
CA VAL A 734 1.62 -10.78 -28.26
C VAL A 734 1.18 -11.06 -29.71
N ASP A 735 1.88 -10.54 -30.72
CA ASP A 735 1.53 -10.70 -32.15
C ASP A 735 1.74 -12.15 -32.66
N ASP A 736 2.52 -12.98 -31.97
CA ASP A 736 2.63 -14.42 -32.22
C ASP A 736 1.43 -15.23 -31.68
N VAL A 737 0.66 -14.68 -30.73
CA VAL A 737 -0.42 -15.42 -30.04
C VAL A 737 -1.57 -15.85 -30.96
N PRO A 738 -2.04 -15.03 -31.93
CA PRO A 738 -3.07 -15.46 -32.88
C PRO A 738 -2.68 -16.69 -33.71
N GLU A 739 -1.42 -16.84 -34.11
CA GLU A 739 -0.95 -18.02 -34.87
C GLU A 739 -1.03 -19.29 -34.01
N LEU A 740 -0.47 -19.24 -32.80
CA LEU A 740 -0.52 -20.32 -31.83
C LEU A 740 -1.98 -20.71 -31.48
N MET A 741 -2.85 -19.73 -31.27
CA MET A 741 -4.26 -19.99 -30.97
C MET A 741 -5.03 -20.57 -32.16
N ALA A 742 -4.73 -20.14 -33.39
CA ALA A 742 -5.31 -20.72 -34.59
C ALA A 742 -4.89 -22.18 -34.80
N ALA A 743 -3.59 -22.49 -34.62
CA ALA A 743 -3.04 -23.85 -34.77
C ALA A 743 -3.71 -24.89 -33.87
N TYR A 744 -4.14 -24.50 -32.66
CA TYR A 744 -4.83 -25.35 -31.70
C TYR A 744 -6.32 -25.05 -31.51
N ASN A 745 -6.92 -24.22 -32.38
CA ASN A 745 -8.34 -23.81 -32.34
C ASN A 745 -8.80 -23.21 -30.99
N LEU A 746 -7.95 -22.43 -30.34
CA LEU A 746 -8.20 -21.82 -29.04
C LEU A 746 -8.99 -20.51 -29.15
N LYS A 747 -9.71 -20.18 -28.08
CA LYS A 747 -10.42 -18.91 -27.87
C LYS A 747 -9.89 -18.16 -26.66
N THR A 748 -9.42 -18.89 -25.65
CA THR A 748 -8.68 -18.33 -24.51
C THR A 748 -7.42 -19.13 -24.28
N LEU A 749 -6.26 -18.47 -24.43
CA LEU A 749 -4.97 -19.01 -24.01
C LEU A 749 -4.68 -18.50 -22.60
N TYR A 750 -4.34 -19.42 -21.70
CA TYR A 750 -3.90 -19.09 -20.36
C TYR A 750 -2.38 -19.31 -20.23
N LEU A 751 -1.70 -18.44 -19.50
CA LEU A 751 -0.32 -18.65 -19.07
C LEU A 751 -0.31 -19.15 -17.62
N ALA A 752 0.42 -20.21 -17.32
CA ALA A 752 0.67 -20.66 -15.96
C ALA A 752 1.79 -19.83 -15.28
N ASN A 753 1.91 -19.90 -13.96
CA ASN A 753 2.82 -19.03 -13.20
C ASN A 753 4.30 -19.24 -13.57
N ASP A 754 4.69 -20.46 -13.91
CA ASP A 754 6.03 -20.84 -14.39
C ASP A 754 6.38 -20.22 -15.75
N MET A 755 5.38 -19.74 -16.49
CA MET A 755 5.58 -18.93 -17.69
C MET A 755 5.75 -17.43 -17.42
N LEU A 756 5.64 -16.93 -16.17
CA LEU A 756 5.91 -15.51 -15.91
C LEU A 756 7.41 -15.22 -16.02
N ASP A 757 8.20 -15.92 -15.21
CA ASP A 757 9.66 -15.77 -15.16
C ASP A 757 10.31 -16.12 -16.51
N VAL A 758 9.79 -17.17 -17.17
CA VAL A 758 10.25 -17.67 -18.48
C VAL A 758 9.94 -16.72 -19.65
N LEU A 759 9.04 -15.75 -19.45
CA LEU A 759 8.65 -14.75 -20.45
C LEU A 759 8.98 -13.32 -20.01
N GLU A 760 9.70 -13.17 -18.89
CA GLU A 760 10.09 -11.91 -18.26
C GLU A 760 8.89 -10.98 -17.96
N LEU A 761 7.71 -11.59 -17.76
CA LEU A 761 6.47 -10.89 -17.44
C LEU A 761 6.48 -10.46 -15.96
N PRO A 762 6.15 -9.19 -15.65
CA PRO A 762 6.29 -8.67 -14.30
C PRO A 762 5.44 -9.43 -13.29
N ALA A 763 6.04 -9.78 -12.16
CA ALA A 763 5.33 -10.37 -11.03
C ALA A 763 4.20 -9.45 -10.54
N PHE A 764 3.06 -10.06 -10.19
CA PHE A 764 1.84 -9.33 -9.88
C PHE A 764 1.93 -8.54 -8.57
N ASP A 765 1.83 -7.21 -8.67
CA ASP A 765 1.59 -6.33 -7.53
C ASP A 765 0.08 -6.02 -7.39
N PRO A 766 -0.61 -6.56 -6.36
CA PRO A 766 -2.04 -6.36 -6.17
C PRO A 766 -2.45 -4.96 -5.66
N ARG A 767 -1.51 -4.02 -5.45
CA ARG A 767 -1.76 -2.75 -4.75
C ARG A 767 -1.61 -1.50 -5.63
N LYS A 768 -1.17 -1.62 -6.87
CA LYS A 768 -1.12 -0.50 -7.84
C LYS A 768 -2.55 -0.04 -8.16
N LYS A 769 -2.88 1.22 -7.87
CA LYS A 769 -4.16 1.85 -8.29
C LYS A 769 -4.17 1.99 -9.82
N GLY A 770 -5.24 1.55 -10.48
CA GLY A 770 -5.39 1.70 -11.94
C GLY A 770 -6.31 0.71 -12.66
N GLY A 771 -7.39 0.24 -12.01
CA GLY A 771 -8.32 -0.73 -12.60
C GLY A 771 -7.69 -2.10 -12.91
N PRO A 772 -8.30 -2.93 -13.78
CA PRO A 772 -7.52 -3.87 -14.57
C PRO A 772 -6.66 -3.03 -15.52
N GLN A 773 -5.34 -3.13 -15.38
CA GLN A 773 -4.42 -2.27 -16.12
C GLN A 773 -4.69 -2.34 -17.63
N ALA A 774 -4.89 -1.18 -18.27
CA ALA A 774 -4.42 -1.02 -19.64
C ALA A 774 -2.95 -1.46 -19.64
N PRO A 775 -2.55 -2.42 -20.50
CA PRO A 775 -1.24 -3.06 -20.38
C PRO A 775 -0.16 -1.98 -20.43
N ALA A 776 0.45 -1.73 -19.26
CA ALA A 776 1.66 -0.94 -19.19
C ALA A 776 2.68 -1.66 -20.07
N ALA A 777 3.36 -0.92 -20.95
CA ALA A 777 4.20 -1.50 -21.99
C ALA A 777 5.22 -2.47 -21.38
N CYS A 778 4.97 -3.77 -21.54
CA CYS A 778 5.94 -4.82 -21.29
C CYS A 778 6.47 -5.29 -22.64
N GLU A 779 7.61 -5.95 -22.64
CA GLU A 779 8.41 -6.20 -23.86
C GLU A 779 7.73 -7.18 -24.85
N TRP A 780 6.65 -7.84 -24.41
CA TRP A 780 5.71 -8.57 -25.27
C TRP A 780 4.97 -7.68 -26.30
N GLY A 781 4.99 -6.36 -26.10
CA GLY A 781 5.00 -5.40 -27.20
C GLY A 781 3.67 -4.73 -27.57
N THR A 782 3.82 -3.70 -28.40
CA THR A 782 2.76 -3.02 -29.16
C THR A 782 2.13 -3.98 -30.18
N PRO A 783 0.83 -3.88 -30.52
CA PRO A 783 0.22 -4.67 -31.58
C PRO A 783 0.94 -4.56 -32.92
N GLY A 784 1.14 -5.68 -33.60
CA GLY A 784 1.66 -5.76 -34.96
C GLY A 784 0.55 -5.95 -36.00
N GLU A 785 0.92 -6.47 -37.17
CA GLU A 785 0.01 -6.62 -38.32
C GLU A 785 -1.09 -7.67 -38.07
N HIS A 786 -0.89 -8.59 -37.12
CA HIS A 786 -1.84 -9.67 -36.85
C HIS A 786 -2.93 -9.30 -35.81
N ILE A 787 -2.85 -8.11 -35.19
CA ILE A 787 -3.78 -7.66 -34.14
C ILE A 787 -4.28 -6.23 -34.41
N ALA A 788 -5.41 -6.12 -35.10
CA ALA A 788 -6.05 -4.84 -35.43
C ALA A 788 -6.58 -4.04 -34.22
N ARG A 789 -6.86 -4.69 -33.08
CA ARG A 789 -7.19 -3.97 -31.82
C ARG A 789 -6.95 -4.80 -30.56
N MET A 790 -6.15 -4.28 -29.64
CA MET A 790 -6.06 -4.75 -28.26
C MET A 790 -7.01 -3.96 -27.34
N ARG A 791 -7.53 -4.59 -26.28
CA ARG A 791 -8.13 -3.91 -25.11
C ARG A 791 -7.82 -4.66 -23.80
N PRO A 792 -7.63 -3.98 -22.66
CA PRO A 792 -7.63 -4.59 -21.32
C PRO A 792 -9.03 -5.00 -20.81
N GLU A 793 -10.05 -4.93 -21.68
CA GLU A 793 -11.41 -4.65 -21.23
C GLU A 793 -12.32 -5.89 -21.22
N SER A 794 -12.75 -6.29 -20.03
CA SER A 794 -13.96 -7.09 -19.73
C SER A 794 -14.15 -8.46 -20.42
N GLY A 795 -13.11 -9.03 -21.04
CA GLY A 795 -13.13 -10.36 -21.63
C GLY A 795 -13.10 -11.53 -20.63
N VAL A 796 -13.22 -12.75 -21.15
CA VAL A 796 -13.16 -14.01 -20.40
C VAL A 796 -11.76 -14.20 -19.83
N SER A 797 -11.64 -14.26 -18.50
CA SER A 797 -10.41 -14.47 -17.72
C SER A 797 -9.19 -13.56 -18.04
N CYS A 798 -9.34 -12.55 -18.89
CA CYS A 798 -8.20 -12.05 -19.66
C CYS A 798 -7.40 -10.93 -18.98
N TRP A 799 -6.09 -10.95 -19.19
CA TRP A 799 -5.21 -9.79 -19.09
C TRP A 799 -5.48 -8.83 -20.27
N MET A 800 -5.76 -9.37 -21.47
CA MET A 800 -6.17 -8.60 -22.64
C MET A 800 -7.06 -9.40 -23.61
N THR A 801 -7.99 -8.70 -24.27
CA THR A 801 -8.68 -9.18 -25.47
C THR A 801 -7.93 -8.68 -26.70
N LEU A 802 -7.59 -9.60 -27.61
CA LEU A 802 -7.03 -9.33 -28.93
C LEU A 802 -8.15 -9.36 -29.96
N THR A 803 -8.07 -8.53 -30.99
CA THR A 803 -8.98 -8.54 -32.15
C THR A 803 -8.14 -8.64 -33.41
N THR A 804 -8.29 -9.72 -34.18
CA THR A 804 -7.57 -9.90 -35.44
C THR A 804 -8.13 -8.98 -36.53
N PRO A 805 -7.41 -8.73 -37.65
CA PRO A 805 -7.94 -8.01 -38.81
C PRO A 805 -9.23 -8.61 -39.40
N GLY A 806 -9.45 -9.92 -39.23
CA GLY A 806 -10.71 -10.59 -39.60
C GLY A 806 -11.85 -10.41 -38.59
N GLY A 807 -11.66 -9.62 -37.53
CA GLY A 807 -12.65 -9.37 -36.49
C GLY A 807 -12.81 -10.47 -35.44
N GLU A 808 -12.02 -11.55 -35.47
CA GLU A 808 -12.08 -12.56 -34.41
C GLU A 808 -11.47 -12.00 -33.12
N ARG A 809 -12.26 -12.07 -32.03
CA ARG A 809 -11.81 -11.77 -30.67
C ARG A 809 -11.17 -13.00 -30.03
N LEU A 810 -9.94 -12.89 -29.56
CA LEU A 810 -9.20 -13.91 -28.80
C LEU A 810 -8.87 -13.36 -27.40
N ASN A 811 -8.74 -14.23 -26.40
CA ASN A 811 -8.44 -13.83 -25.03
C ASN A 811 -7.06 -14.37 -24.59
N LEU A 812 -6.21 -13.52 -24.02
CA LEU A 812 -4.97 -13.92 -23.34
C LEU A 812 -5.15 -13.71 -21.83
N ALA A 813 -4.98 -14.77 -21.04
CA ALA A 813 -5.30 -14.81 -19.61
C ALA A 813 -4.07 -15.14 -18.76
N ILE A 814 -3.86 -14.36 -17.69
CA ILE A 814 -2.74 -14.53 -16.76
C ILE A 814 -3.31 -14.54 -15.32
N PRO A 815 -3.60 -15.71 -14.73
CA PRO A 815 -4.36 -15.79 -13.48
C PRO A 815 -3.53 -15.57 -12.22
N ALA A 816 -2.21 -15.38 -12.31
CA ALA A 816 -1.40 -14.90 -11.18
C ALA A 816 -1.93 -13.57 -10.58
N TYR A 817 -2.67 -12.79 -11.37
CA TYR A 817 -3.23 -11.48 -11.04
C TYR A 817 -4.53 -11.53 -10.17
N GLU A 818 -4.65 -12.53 -9.27
CA GLU A 818 -5.90 -12.92 -8.59
C GLU A 818 -5.94 -12.75 -7.05
N SER A 819 -5.24 -11.76 -6.49
CA SER A 819 -5.21 -11.48 -5.04
C SER A 819 -6.57 -11.29 -4.37
N ARG A 820 -7.60 -10.92 -5.13
CA ARG A 820 -8.99 -10.78 -4.66
C ARG A 820 -9.57 -12.12 -4.15
N PHE A 821 -8.91 -13.24 -4.45
CA PHE A 821 -9.24 -14.57 -3.95
C PHE A 821 -8.32 -15.04 -2.81
N ASP A 822 -7.23 -14.32 -2.50
CA ASP A 822 -6.32 -14.67 -1.40
C ASP A 822 -7.03 -14.67 -0.04
N LYS A 823 -6.46 -15.40 0.93
CA LYS A 823 -6.82 -15.31 2.35
C LYS A 823 -5.95 -14.29 3.05
N LEU A 824 -6.49 -13.65 4.09
CA LEU A 824 -5.74 -12.70 4.91
C LEU A 824 -4.51 -13.40 5.52
N GLY A 825 -3.31 -12.85 5.29
CA GLY A 825 -2.04 -13.45 5.71
C GLY A 825 -1.45 -14.53 4.79
N LEU A 826 -2.11 -14.89 3.69
CA LEU A 826 -1.62 -15.88 2.70
C LEU A 826 -1.79 -15.34 1.26
N PRO A 827 -0.94 -14.40 0.82
CA PRO A 827 -0.98 -13.86 -0.54
C PRO A 827 -0.48 -14.88 -1.58
N GLY A 828 -0.95 -14.74 -2.83
CA GLY A 828 -0.53 -15.58 -3.96
C GLY A 828 -1.02 -17.04 -3.90
N ARG A 829 -2.14 -17.30 -3.21
CA ARG A 829 -2.75 -18.64 -3.06
C ARG A 829 -4.27 -18.64 -3.23
N GLY A 830 -4.82 -17.62 -3.88
CA GLY A 830 -6.22 -17.52 -4.30
C GLY A 830 -6.43 -17.78 -5.79
N GLY A 831 -7.66 -18.19 -6.15
CA GLY A 831 -8.09 -18.26 -7.54
C GLY A 831 -7.39 -19.37 -8.34
N PHE A 832 -7.32 -19.20 -9.66
CA PHE A 832 -6.56 -20.07 -10.55
C PHE A 832 -5.05 -19.82 -10.43
N GLY A 833 -4.65 -18.60 -10.05
CA GLY A 833 -3.25 -18.21 -9.86
C GLY A 833 -2.51 -18.92 -8.73
N GLY A 834 -3.19 -19.69 -7.88
CA GLY A 834 -2.55 -20.56 -6.89
C GLY A 834 -2.03 -21.90 -7.45
N ALA A 835 -2.39 -22.27 -8.68
CA ALA A 835 -2.10 -23.60 -9.22
C ALA A 835 -0.60 -23.86 -9.43
N GLU A 836 -0.11 -24.96 -8.85
CA GLU A 836 1.31 -25.34 -8.80
C GLU A 836 1.90 -25.82 -10.15
N SER A 837 1.07 -26.05 -11.18
CA SER A 837 1.52 -26.37 -12.54
C SER A 837 0.42 -26.12 -13.58
N ALA A 838 0.80 -26.00 -14.85
CA ALA A 838 -0.12 -25.86 -15.98
C ALA A 838 -1.16 -26.99 -16.06
N ALA A 839 -0.79 -28.23 -15.72
CA ALA A 839 -1.72 -29.37 -15.68
C ALA A 839 -2.76 -29.25 -14.55
N VAL A 840 -2.35 -28.84 -13.34
CA VAL A 840 -3.26 -28.59 -12.20
C VAL A 840 -4.18 -27.40 -12.49
N MET A 841 -3.67 -26.40 -13.20
CA MET A 841 -4.42 -25.23 -13.63
C MET A 841 -5.46 -25.58 -14.70
N LEU A 842 -5.13 -26.43 -15.67
CA LEU A 842 -6.07 -26.96 -16.66
C LEU A 842 -7.21 -27.75 -15.98
N ASP A 843 -6.88 -28.64 -15.05
CA ASP A 843 -7.89 -29.37 -14.26
C ASP A 843 -8.81 -28.40 -13.49
N ALA A 844 -8.26 -27.34 -12.89
CA ALA A 844 -9.08 -26.32 -12.22
C ALA A 844 -10.04 -25.60 -13.18
N LEU A 845 -9.59 -25.21 -14.37
CA LEU A 845 -10.44 -24.59 -15.39
C LEU A 845 -11.53 -25.54 -15.90
N MET A 846 -11.21 -26.82 -16.07
CA MET A 846 -12.16 -27.87 -16.45
C MET A 846 -13.22 -28.09 -15.36
N VAL A 847 -12.79 -28.27 -14.10
CA VAL A 847 -13.69 -28.41 -12.93
C VAL A 847 -14.59 -27.17 -12.78
N TYR A 848 -14.06 -25.96 -12.99
CA TYR A 848 -14.87 -24.73 -12.97
C TYR A 848 -15.97 -24.80 -14.04
N LEU A 849 -15.63 -24.98 -15.32
CA LEU A 849 -16.63 -24.93 -16.40
C LEU A 849 -17.69 -26.03 -16.25
N LEU A 850 -17.28 -27.26 -15.90
CA LEU A 850 -18.17 -28.38 -15.60
C LEU A 850 -19.11 -28.08 -14.42
N SER A 851 -18.60 -27.45 -13.35
CA SER A 851 -19.40 -27.03 -12.20
C SER A 851 -20.47 -25.96 -12.51
N THR A 852 -20.27 -25.16 -13.57
CA THR A 852 -21.26 -24.16 -14.01
C THR A 852 -22.33 -24.71 -14.96
N ARG A 853 -22.28 -26.01 -15.33
CA ARG A 853 -23.16 -26.63 -16.32
C ARG A 853 -24.64 -26.55 -15.91
N HIS A 854 -25.45 -25.98 -16.79
CA HIS A 854 -26.90 -25.78 -16.59
C HIS A 854 -27.67 -25.81 -17.92
N GLY A 855 -29.01 -25.80 -17.85
CA GLY A 855 -29.88 -25.90 -19.02
C GLY A 855 -30.24 -27.35 -19.41
N PRO A 856 -30.82 -27.57 -20.61
CA PRO A 856 -31.18 -28.89 -21.11
C PRO A 856 -29.97 -29.83 -21.26
N ALA A 857 -30.18 -31.14 -21.12
CA ALA A 857 -29.11 -32.14 -21.16
C ALA A 857 -28.56 -32.42 -22.57
N ASP A 858 -29.34 -32.12 -23.61
CA ASP A 858 -28.97 -32.15 -25.03
C ASP A 858 -28.24 -30.86 -25.47
N GLN A 859 -28.53 -29.74 -24.80
CA GLN A 859 -27.99 -28.40 -25.10
C GLN A 859 -27.47 -27.72 -23.81
N PRO A 860 -26.46 -28.31 -23.14
CA PRO A 860 -25.88 -27.76 -21.93
C PRO A 860 -25.25 -26.39 -22.19
N LYS A 861 -25.34 -25.52 -21.19
CA LYS A 861 -24.72 -24.20 -21.15
C LYS A 861 -23.75 -24.13 -19.97
N VAL A 862 -22.63 -23.43 -20.14
CA VAL A 862 -21.70 -23.08 -19.06
C VAL A 862 -21.71 -21.57 -18.84
N ILE A 863 -21.20 -21.13 -17.69
CA ILE A 863 -20.88 -19.72 -17.42
C ILE A 863 -19.35 -19.59 -17.51
N PRO A 864 -18.80 -18.89 -18.50
CA PRO A 864 -17.35 -18.68 -18.57
C PRO A 864 -16.89 -17.83 -17.37
N TYR A 865 -15.62 -17.99 -17.00
CA TYR A 865 -15.03 -17.18 -15.94
C TYR A 865 -14.58 -15.81 -16.47
N TYR A 866 -14.76 -14.75 -15.68
CA TYR A 866 -14.22 -13.44 -15.98
C TYR A 866 -13.35 -12.99 -14.82
N LEU A 867 -12.25 -12.30 -15.15
CA LEU A 867 -11.34 -11.71 -14.15
C LEU A 867 -12.05 -10.68 -13.24
N SER A 868 -13.29 -10.28 -13.58
CA SER A 868 -14.24 -9.63 -12.67
C SER A 868 -15.18 -10.67 -12.02
N PRO A 869 -15.08 -10.92 -10.71
CA PRO A 869 -16.04 -11.76 -9.97
C PRO A 869 -17.48 -11.25 -10.08
N ASN A 870 -17.66 -9.94 -10.11
CA ASN A 870 -18.97 -9.29 -10.32
C ASN A 870 -19.55 -9.68 -11.69
N LYS A 871 -18.75 -9.60 -12.77
CA LYS A 871 -19.21 -9.94 -14.12
C LYS A 871 -19.53 -11.42 -14.28
N THR A 872 -18.74 -12.28 -13.64
CA THR A 872 -19.06 -13.70 -13.53
C THR A 872 -20.40 -13.90 -12.82
N ALA A 873 -20.63 -13.23 -11.69
CA ALA A 873 -21.85 -13.37 -10.93
C ALA A 873 -23.09 -12.72 -11.60
N GLU A 874 -22.94 -11.70 -12.44
CA GLU A 874 -24.01 -11.18 -13.32
C GLU A 874 -24.58 -12.29 -14.23
N ASP A 875 -23.72 -13.10 -14.87
CA ASP A 875 -24.15 -14.25 -15.67
C ASP A 875 -24.83 -15.35 -14.81
N PHE A 876 -24.47 -15.46 -13.52
CA PHE A 876 -25.21 -16.31 -12.58
C PHE A 876 -26.60 -15.70 -12.26
N ALA A 877 -26.71 -14.39 -12.06
CA ALA A 877 -27.95 -13.65 -11.78
C ALA A 877 -28.95 -13.61 -12.95
N GLY A 878 -28.44 -13.59 -14.19
CA GLY A 878 -29.28 -13.65 -15.39
C GLY A 878 -28.64 -13.10 -16.68
N GLY A 879 -27.53 -12.38 -16.59
CA GLY A 879 -27.06 -11.51 -17.66
C GLY A 879 -27.64 -10.10 -17.53
N LEU A 880 -27.32 -9.21 -18.48
CA LEU A 880 -27.80 -7.83 -18.46
C LEU A 880 -29.21 -7.67 -19.08
N ASP A 881 -29.75 -8.74 -19.67
CA ASP A 881 -31.05 -8.80 -20.35
C ASP A 881 -32.21 -8.98 -19.32
N ARG A 882 -32.14 -8.24 -18.20
CA ARG A 882 -32.95 -8.42 -16.99
C ARG A 882 -33.56 -7.09 -16.54
N ASP A 883 -34.31 -6.48 -17.46
CA ASP A 883 -34.94 -5.16 -17.29
C ASP A 883 -35.82 -5.06 -16.04
N ASP A 884 -36.42 -6.18 -15.60
CA ASP A 884 -37.23 -6.27 -14.38
C ASP A 884 -36.45 -5.95 -13.08
N VAL A 885 -35.13 -5.98 -13.11
CA VAL A 885 -34.28 -5.64 -11.97
C VAL A 885 -34.12 -4.11 -11.80
N ILE A 886 -34.41 -3.32 -12.84
CA ILE A 886 -34.25 -1.87 -12.83
C ILE A 886 -35.32 -1.23 -11.94
N SER A 887 -34.89 -0.27 -11.11
CA SER A 887 -35.75 0.60 -10.31
C SER A 887 -35.32 2.05 -10.52
N PRO A 888 -36.05 2.84 -11.34
CA PRO A 888 -35.79 4.27 -11.53
C PRO A 888 -35.71 5.08 -10.23
N MET A 889 -36.58 4.83 -9.25
CA MET A 889 -36.58 5.56 -7.99
C MET A 889 -35.42 5.15 -7.07
N VAL A 890 -34.99 3.89 -7.06
CA VAL A 890 -33.72 3.52 -6.39
C VAL A 890 -32.54 4.17 -7.11
N ARG A 891 -32.49 4.17 -8.46
CA ARG A 891 -31.46 4.89 -9.23
C ARG A 891 -31.43 6.39 -8.89
N ALA A 892 -32.57 7.04 -8.68
CA ALA A 892 -32.67 8.44 -8.26
C ALA A 892 -32.23 8.72 -6.80
N MET A 893 -31.98 7.68 -5.98
CA MET A 893 -31.31 7.87 -4.69
C MET A 893 -29.81 8.11 -4.82
N ALA A 894 -29.21 7.70 -5.94
CA ALA A 894 -27.86 8.12 -6.30
C ALA A 894 -27.91 9.59 -6.67
N LYS A 895 -27.30 10.44 -5.85
CA LYS A 895 -27.06 11.81 -6.26
C LYS A 895 -26.15 11.82 -7.48
N LYS A 896 -26.56 12.56 -8.50
CA LYS A 896 -25.62 13.37 -9.28
C LYS A 896 -25.24 14.52 -8.34
N ASP A 897 -24.20 14.33 -7.52
CA ASP A 897 -23.60 15.45 -6.79
C ASP A 897 -22.92 16.32 -7.85
N ASP A 898 -23.37 17.56 -8.01
CA ASP A 898 -22.71 18.54 -8.85
C ASP A 898 -21.27 18.70 -8.33
N HIS A 899 -20.27 18.37 -9.17
CA HIS A 899 -18.88 18.24 -8.75
C HIS A 899 -18.16 19.58 -8.56
N GLU A 900 -18.61 20.35 -7.56
CA GLU A 900 -17.90 21.51 -7.03
C GLU A 900 -17.44 21.26 -5.57
N GLY A 901 -16.14 21.06 -5.40
CA GLY A 901 -15.45 21.20 -4.10
C GLY A 901 -15.48 20.00 -3.15
N ASP A 902 -16.63 19.71 -2.55
CA ASP A 902 -16.66 19.04 -1.24
C ASP A 902 -16.62 17.49 -1.28
N GLY A 903 -15.55 16.93 -0.72
CA GLY A 903 -15.49 15.51 -0.34
C GLY A 903 -16.43 15.22 0.85
N PRO A 904 -17.12 14.06 0.88
CA PRO A 904 -18.31 13.87 1.72
C PRO A 904 -18.04 13.90 3.24
N GLN A 905 -18.38 15.02 3.88
CA GLN A 905 -18.40 15.14 5.34
C GLN A 905 -19.55 14.28 5.92
N ARG A 906 -19.19 13.12 6.50
CA ARG A 906 -20.06 12.21 7.28
C ARG A 906 -21.28 11.59 6.56
N PHE A 907 -21.02 10.52 5.81
CA PHE A 907 -21.89 9.31 5.74
C PHE A 907 -23.38 9.41 5.30
N GLN A 908 -23.91 10.56 4.87
CA GLN A 908 -25.23 10.62 4.20
C GLN A 908 -25.13 10.08 2.76
N ARG A 909 -25.16 8.75 2.63
CA ARG A 909 -24.96 8.00 1.37
C ARG A 909 -26.11 8.07 0.35
N TRP A 910 -27.26 8.66 0.71
CA TRP A 910 -28.50 8.53 -0.06
C TRP A 910 -29.27 9.85 -0.10
N SER A 911 -29.90 10.14 -1.23
CA SER A 911 -30.88 11.23 -1.38
C SER A 911 -32.27 10.71 -1.76
N GLY A 912 -33.25 11.62 -1.85
CA GLY A 912 -34.63 11.28 -2.18
C GLY A 912 -35.40 10.66 -1.00
N PRO A 913 -36.66 10.24 -1.23
CA PRO A 913 -37.57 9.87 -0.15
C PRO A 913 -37.17 8.55 0.54
N LEU A 914 -36.55 7.62 -0.20
CA LEU A 914 -36.05 6.35 0.34
C LEU A 914 -34.78 6.50 1.21
N ALA A 915 -34.14 7.67 1.26
CA ALA A 915 -32.84 7.85 1.90
C ALA A 915 -32.81 7.50 3.40
N GLU A 916 -33.91 7.76 4.13
CA GLU A 916 -33.98 7.47 5.57
C GLU A 916 -34.19 5.98 5.91
N PRO A 917 -35.17 5.26 5.33
CA PRO A 917 -35.23 3.80 5.49
C PRO A 917 -33.99 3.11 4.91
N MET A 918 -33.41 3.65 3.83
CA MET A 918 -32.10 3.19 3.32
C MET A 918 -30.89 3.64 4.16
N GLY A 919 -31.08 4.50 5.15
CA GLY A 919 -30.13 4.81 6.21
C GLY A 919 -30.17 3.84 7.41
N ALA A 920 -31.32 3.19 7.67
CA ALA A 920 -31.50 2.31 8.84
C ALA A 920 -30.49 1.14 8.89
N ARG A 921 -30.02 0.77 10.09
CA ARG A 921 -29.17 -0.42 10.30
C ARG A 921 -30.01 -1.70 10.22
N THR A 922 -29.40 -2.82 9.85
CA THR A 922 -30.02 -4.15 10.00
C THR A 922 -30.20 -4.45 11.48
N MET A 923 -31.37 -4.97 11.89
CA MET A 923 -31.72 -5.11 13.31
C MET A 923 -30.75 -6.03 14.07
N VAL A 924 -30.42 -7.19 13.49
CA VAL A 924 -29.39 -8.08 14.05
C VAL A 924 -28.00 -7.57 13.68
N SER A 925 -27.20 -7.20 14.68
CA SER A 925 -25.80 -6.82 14.47
C SER A 925 -24.98 -8.02 13.97
N PRO A 926 -24.14 -7.88 12.92
CA PRO A 926 -23.20 -8.91 12.50
C PRO A 926 -21.97 -9.00 13.42
N GLN A 927 -21.83 -8.12 14.41
CA GLN A 927 -20.73 -8.13 15.39
C GLN A 927 -21.29 -7.93 16.79
N TRP A 928 -21.00 -8.87 17.68
CA TRP A 928 -21.43 -8.87 19.07
C TRP A 928 -20.52 -9.76 19.91
N ALA A 929 -20.28 -9.40 21.16
CA ALA A 929 -19.56 -10.20 22.14
C ALA A 929 -20.10 -9.92 23.55
N ARG A 930 -19.79 -10.82 24.47
CA ARG A 930 -19.96 -10.63 25.92
C ARG A 930 -18.81 -11.30 26.66
N VAL A 931 -18.62 -10.89 27.91
CA VAL A 931 -17.76 -11.58 28.89
C VAL A 931 -18.36 -12.97 29.22
N PRO A 932 -17.54 -14.02 29.41
CA PRO A 932 -18.00 -15.32 29.92
C PRO A 932 -18.53 -15.23 31.36
N ASP A 933 -19.45 -16.11 31.73
CA ASP A 933 -19.89 -16.24 33.12
C ASP A 933 -18.95 -17.13 33.98
N LEU A 934 -19.24 -17.23 35.29
CA LEU A 934 -18.42 -17.98 36.24
C LEU A 934 -18.42 -19.52 36.05
N ALA A 935 -19.26 -20.06 35.18
CA ALA A 935 -19.22 -21.45 34.73
C ALA A 935 -18.45 -21.57 33.40
N GLU A 936 -18.71 -20.68 32.44
CA GLU A 936 -17.99 -20.62 31.17
C GLU A 936 -16.50 -20.27 31.33
N GLU A 937 -16.13 -19.53 32.38
CA GLU A 937 -14.74 -19.34 32.80
C GLU A 937 -14.02 -20.62 33.25
N ARG A 938 -14.76 -21.69 33.59
CA ARG A 938 -14.21 -22.94 34.13
C ARG A 938 -14.07 -24.05 33.07
N ASP A 939 -14.89 -23.99 32.02
CA ASP A 939 -14.77 -24.86 30.84
C ASP A 939 -13.32 -24.90 30.35
N ALA A 940 -12.76 -26.09 30.13
CA ALA A 940 -11.37 -26.22 29.70
C ALA A 940 -11.03 -25.58 28.32
N TRP A 941 -11.99 -25.43 27.40
CA TRP A 941 -11.74 -25.04 25.99
C TRP A 941 -12.68 -23.97 25.45
N LEU A 942 -12.15 -23.12 24.57
CA LEU A 942 -12.89 -22.19 23.72
C LEU A 942 -12.87 -22.69 22.27
N HIS A 943 -14.04 -22.79 21.66
CA HIS A 943 -14.26 -23.28 20.29
C HIS A 943 -14.76 -22.18 19.37
N LYS A 944 -14.38 -22.26 18.08
CA LYS A 944 -14.93 -21.40 17.02
C LYS A 944 -15.63 -22.24 15.94
N PHE A 945 -16.90 -21.92 15.69
CA PHE A 945 -17.71 -22.53 14.64
C PHE A 945 -18.08 -21.47 13.58
N ASP A 946 -17.68 -21.69 12.33
CA ASP A 946 -18.09 -20.88 11.17
C ASP A 946 -19.33 -21.45 10.49
N ARG A 947 -20.26 -20.59 10.07
CA ARG A 947 -21.51 -21.03 9.42
C ARG A 947 -21.35 -21.10 7.91
N VAL A 948 -21.32 -22.34 7.41
CA VAL A 948 -20.90 -22.65 6.04
C VAL A 948 -21.78 -21.96 4.98
N ALA A 949 -21.18 -20.93 4.38
CA ALA A 949 -21.78 -20.06 3.38
C ALA A 949 -23.12 -19.43 3.84
N ALA A 950 -23.19 -18.91 5.08
CA ALA A 950 -24.38 -18.34 5.72
C ALA A 950 -25.23 -17.38 4.85
N TRP A 951 -24.57 -16.60 4.00
CA TRP A 951 -25.18 -15.63 3.10
C TRP A 951 -25.88 -16.27 1.89
N LEU A 952 -25.43 -17.44 1.44
CA LEU A 952 -25.90 -18.06 0.19
C LEU A 952 -27.38 -18.51 0.27
N PRO A 953 -27.90 -19.06 1.38
CA PRO A 953 -29.34 -19.29 1.55
C PRO A 953 -30.22 -18.03 1.40
N ALA A 954 -29.73 -16.84 1.78
CA ALA A 954 -30.53 -15.61 1.66
C ALA A 954 -30.83 -15.25 0.19
N TYR A 955 -29.91 -15.55 -0.75
CA TYR A 955 -30.15 -15.42 -2.20
C TYR A 955 -31.31 -16.29 -2.72
N ASN A 956 -31.65 -17.39 -2.03
CA ASN A 956 -32.79 -18.22 -2.40
C ASN A 956 -34.11 -17.67 -1.86
N SER A 957 -34.08 -17.17 -0.62
CA SER A 957 -35.29 -17.04 0.20
C SER A 957 -35.76 -15.59 0.40
N ALA A 958 -34.88 -14.60 0.22
CA ALA A 958 -35.24 -13.19 0.30
C ALA A 958 -36.32 -12.84 -0.73
N VAL A 959 -37.39 -12.20 -0.27
CA VAL A 959 -38.35 -11.51 -1.14
C VAL A 959 -37.69 -10.20 -1.54
N LEU A 960 -37.61 -9.95 -2.85
CA LEU A 960 -36.90 -8.83 -3.44
C LEU A 960 -37.82 -8.05 -4.38
N GLY A 961 -37.81 -6.72 -4.25
CA GLY A 961 -38.71 -5.81 -4.95
C GLY A 961 -38.33 -5.58 -6.41
N ILE A 962 -39.33 -5.53 -7.29
CA ILE A 962 -39.19 -5.43 -8.75
C ILE A 962 -39.81 -4.11 -9.22
N GLY A 963 -39.13 -3.38 -10.11
CA GLY A 963 -39.50 -1.99 -10.40
C GLY A 963 -39.33 -1.09 -9.17
N ASP A 964 -40.19 -0.08 -9.07
CA ASP A 964 -40.19 0.90 -7.97
C ASP A 964 -41.22 0.57 -6.87
N PRO A 965 -40.98 0.97 -5.61
CA PRO A 965 -41.94 0.80 -4.53
C PRO A 965 -43.04 1.86 -4.56
N THR A 966 -44.24 1.46 -4.13
CA THR A 966 -45.34 2.37 -3.80
C THR A 966 -45.15 2.94 -2.40
N HIS A 967 -45.39 4.23 -2.23
CA HIS A 967 -45.40 4.88 -0.91
C HIS A 967 -46.79 4.76 -0.28
N HIS A 968 -46.82 4.44 1.02
CA HIS A 968 -48.01 4.45 1.85
C HIS A 968 -47.76 5.39 3.04
N GLU A 969 -48.05 6.68 2.87
CA GLU A 969 -47.85 7.73 3.88
C GLU A 969 -48.58 7.48 5.20
N GLN A 970 -49.75 6.82 5.14
CA GLN A 970 -50.58 6.45 6.31
C GLN A 970 -50.29 5.02 6.80
N GLY A 971 -49.22 4.40 6.32
CA GLY A 971 -48.90 3.00 6.58
C GLY A 971 -49.80 2.02 5.83
N ARG A 972 -49.57 0.74 6.11
CA ARG A 972 -50.29 -0.42 5.54
C ARG A 972 -50.03 -1.65 6.40
N GLU A 973 -50.99 -2.57 6.45
CA GLU A 973 -50.80 -3.90 7.05
C GLU A 973 -49.56 -4.62 6.46
N TYR A 974 -48.81 -5.29 7.32
CA TYR A 974 -47.57 -5.99 6.94
C TYR A 974 -47.86 -7.23 6.09
N ASP A 975 -47.26 -7.30 4.90
CA ASP A 975 -47.34 -8.46 3.99
C ASP A 975 -45.94 -9.10 3.84
N PRO A 976 -45.70 -10.31 4.41
CA PRO A 976 -44.41 -11.00 4.29
C PRO A 976 -44.12 -11.52 2.86
N LEU A 977 -45.08 -11.47 1.94
CA LEU A 977 -44.90 -11.83 0.53
C LEU A 977 -44.48 -10.62 -0.34
N LYS A 978 -44.50 -9.39 0.22
CA LYS A 978 -44.12 -8.15 -0.46
C LYS A 978 -42.85 -7.59 0.17
N ALA A 979 -41.82 -7.37 -0.64
CA ALA A 979 -40.63 -6.66 -0.18
C ALA A 979 -41.01 -5.21 0.15
N GLY A 980 -40.59 -4.74 1.31
CA GLY A 980 -40.83 -3.37 1.74
C GLY A 980 -39.97 -2.90 2.90
N MET A 981 -40.09 -1.61 3.17
CA MET A 981 -39.50 -0.90 4.30
C MET A 981 -40.66 -0.34 5.11
N TRP A 982 -40.70 -0.65 6.40
CA TRP A 982 -41.87 -0.48 7.25
C TRP A 982 -41.51 0.36 8.48
N ARG A 983 -42.17 1.50 8.69
CA ARG A 983 -41.96 2.34 9.89
C ARG A 983 -43.02 1.98 10.92
N VAL A 984 -42.64 1.22 11.95
CA VAL A 984 -43.54 0.81 13.03
C VAL A 984 -43.54 1.81 14.18
N ALA A 985 -44.70 2.06 14.80
CA ALA A 985 -44.84 3.01 15.90
C ALA A 985 -44.04 2.60 17.15
N SER A 986 -43.95 1.29 17.41
CA SER A 986 -43.21 0.71 18.53
C SER A 986 -42.62 -0.65 18.16
N VAL A 987 -41.61 -1.07 18.92
CA VAL A 987 -40.96 -2.39 18.81
C VAL A 987 -41.04 -3.13 20.15
N PRO A 988 -40.92 -4.48 20.18
CA PRO A 988 -40.99 -5.25 21.41
C PRO A 988 -39.91 -4.86 22.44
N PRO A 989 -40.17 -5.03 23.76
CA PRO A 989 -39.19 -4.77 24.80
C PRO A 989 -38.11 -5.88 24.87
N VAL A 990 -37.07 -5.75 24.05
CA VAL A 990 -35.93 -6.70 24.01
C VAL A 990 -34.94 -6.41 25.14
N ARG A 991 -35.24 -6.88 26.37
CA ARG A 991 -34.37 -6.77 27.55
C ARG A 991 -34.60 -7.92 28.52
N GLY A 992 -33.54 -8.40 29.18
CA GLY A 992 -33.64 -9.31 30.33
C GLY A 992 -33.57 -10.79 29.96
N GLY A 993 -32.72 -11.52 30.68
CA GLY A 993 -32.65 -12.98 30.61
C GLY A 993 -32.00 -13.46 29.31
N ILE A 994 -32.71 -14.28 28.54
CA ILE A 994 -32.17 -14.89 27.30
C ILE A 994 -31.63 -13.85 26.30
N TRP A 995 -32.25 -12.65 26.25
CA TRP A 995 -31.87 -11.56 25.34
C TRP A 995 -30.53 -10.92 25.67
N ASP A 996 -30.11 -10.98 26.93
CA ASP A 996 -28.84 -10.38 27.38
C ASP A 996 -27.64 -11.27 27.00
N ALA A 997 -27.88 -12.57 26.76
CA ALA A 997 -26.89 -13.57 26.36
C ALA A 997 -26.93 -13.91 24.85
N LEU A 998 -27.58 -13.06 24.04
CA LEU A 998 -27.72 -13.20 22.59
C LEU A 998 -27.34 -11.89 21.87
N PRO A 999 -27.03 -11.94 20.55
CA PRO A 999 -26.69 -10.75 19.78
C PRO A 999 -27.77 -9.67 19.82
N THR A 1000 -27.44 -8.51 20.41
CA THR A 1000 -28.40 -7.43 20.69
C THR A 1000 -29.14 -6.98 19.43
N LEU A 1001 -30.47 -6.92 19.52
CA LEU A 1001 -31.33 -6.36 18.48
C LEU A 1001 -31.27 -4.82 18.54
N VAL A 1002 -30.77 -4.21 17.46
CA VAL A 1002 -30.48 -2.78 17.36
C VAL A 1002 -31.62 -2.06 16.66
N PHE A 1003 -32.35 -1.23 17.41
CA PHE A 1003 -33.40 -0.37 16.88
C PHE A 1003 -32.88 1.07 16.75
N THR A 1004 -33.14 1.71 15.61
CA THR A 1004 -32.82 3.12 15.36
C THR A 1004 -34.11 3.87 15.10
N GLU A 1005 -34.41 4.87 15.92
CA GLU A 1005 -35.61 5.69 15.78
C GLU A 1005 -35.51 6.62 14.55
N ALA A 1006 -36.60 6.75 13.81
CA ALA A 1006 -36.73 7.62 12.66
C ALA A 1006 -36.99 9.08 13.09
N LYS A 1007 -36.65 10.06 12.23
CA LYS A 1007 -36.89 11.49 12.50
C LYS A 1007 -38.38 11.83 12.70
N ALA A 1008 -39.26 11.05 12.07
CA ALA A 1008 -40.72 11.15 12.17
C ALA A 1008 -41.32 10.29 13.30
N GLY A 1009 -40.48 9.76 14.20
CA GLY A 1009 -40.87 8.81 15.24
C GLY A 1009 -41.09 7.38 14.70
N GLY A 1010 -41.02 6.41 15.59
CA GLY A 1010 -41.08 4.99 15.24
C GLY A 1010 -39.79 4.45 14.63
N TYR A 1011 -39.82 3.23 14.11
CA TYR A 1011 -38.62 2.45 13.74
C TYR A 1011 -38.73 1.87 12.33
N TRP A 1012 -37.74 2.12 11.48
CA TRP A 1012 -37.67 1.53 10.13
C TRP A 1012 -37.12 0.10 10.17
N LEU A 1013 -37.89 -0.86 9.63
CA LEU A 1013 -37.57 -2.29 9.58
C LEU A 1013 -37.75 -2.84 8.15
N PHE A 1014 -37.02 -3.90 7.80
CA PHE A 1014 -37.22 -4.66 6.57
C PHE A 1014 -38.02 -5.95 6.86
N ASN A 1015 -38.61 -6.58 5.85
CA ASN A 1015 -39.35 -7.85 6.03
C ASN A 1015 -38.61 -8.90 6.90
N PRO A 1016 -37.31 -9.19 6.71
CA PRO A 1016 -36.65 -10.21 7.53
C PRO A 1016 -36.47 -9.82 9.00
N ASP A 1017 -36.50 -8.52 9.32
CA ASP A 1017 -36.51 -8.02 10.68
C ASP A 1017 -37.94 -8.11 11.27
N MET A 1018 -38.97 -7.74 10.50
CA MET A 1018 -40.39 -7.87 10.86
C MET A 1018 -40.79 -9.33 11.13
N ASP A 1019 -40.42 -10.25 10.23
CA ASP A 1019 -40.64 -11.69 10.36
C ASP A 1019 -40.00 -12.21 11.66
N LEU A 1020 -38.77 -11.78 11.95
CA LEU A 1020 -38.06 -12.21 13.16
C LEU A 1020 -38.69 -11.67 14.45
N LEU A 1021 -39.17 -10.42 14.45
CA LEU A 1021 -39.89 -9.88 15.61
C LEU A 1021 -41.24 -10.59 15.83
N LEU A 1022 -41.96 -10.95 14.77
CA LEU A 1022 -43.21 -11.71 14.87
C LEU A 1022 -42.98 -13.17 15.34
N GLU A 1023 -41.87 -13.80 14.93
CA GLU A 1023 -41.44 -15.10 15.45
C GLU A 1023 -41.05 -15.06 16.94
N CYS A 1024 -40.27 -14.03 17.34
CA CYS A 1024 -39.78 -13.89 18.71
C CYS A 1024 -40.82 -13.33 19.70
N PHE A 1025 -41.79 -12.55 19.21
CA PHE A 1025 -42.83 -11.91 20.02
C PHE A 1025 -44.22 -12.06 19.35
N PRO A 1026 -44.83 -13.27 19.31
CA PRO A 1026 -46.11 -13.51 18.62
C PRO A 1026 -47.30 -12.70 19.13
N GLN A 1027 -47.18 -12.06 20.30
CA GLN A 1027 -48.15 -11.15 20.90
C GLN A 1027 -47.98 -9.68 20.47
N TRP A 1028 -46.91 -9.32 19.75
CA TRP A 1028 -46.69 -7.98 19.22
C TRP A 1028 -47.41 -7.83 17.87
N VAL A 1029 -48.33 -6.85 17.80
CA VAL A 1029 -49.01 -6.46 16.56
C VAL A 1029 -48.37 -5.16 16.07
N PRO A 1030 -47.71 -5.14 14.89
CA PRO A 1030 -47.04 -3.96 14.38
C PRO A 1030 -48.03 -2.90 13.88
N GLU A 1031 -48.12 -1.79 14.60
CA GLU A 1031 -48.73 -0.56 14.10
C GLU A 1031 -47.77 0.09 13.07
N VAL A 1032 -48.03 -0.10 11.78
CA VAL A 1032 -47.26 0.50 10.69
C VAL A 1032 -47.76 1.93 10.45
N LEU A 1033 -46.91 2.92 10.72
CA LEU A 1033 -47.19 4.35 10.50
C LEU A 1033 -46.94 4.79 9.05
N GLU A 1034 -46.01 4.13 8.36
CA GLU A 1034 -45.60 4.45 6.99
C GLU A 1034 -44.94 3.22 6.36
N ALA A 1035 -45.11 3.02 5.04
CA ALA A 1035 -44.42 1.94 4.33
C ALA A 1035 -44.01 2.32 2.89
N TRP A 1036 -42.93 1.70 2.43
CA TRP A 1036 -42.52 1.67 1.02
C TRP A 1036 -42.53 0.22 0.55
N VAL A 1037 -43.43 -0.12 -0.38
CA VAL A 1037 -43.75 -1.53 -0.71
C VAL A 1037 -43.65 -1.79 -2.21
N TRP A 1038 -42.89 -2.80 -2.61
CA TRP A 1038 -42.78 -3.25 -4.00
C TRP A 1038 -43.92 -4.19 -4.37
N GLU A 1039 -44.84 -3.73 -5.22
CA GLU A 1039 -46.04 -4.49 -5.57
C GLU A 1039 -45.76 -5.73 -6.45
N ASP A 1040 -44.78 -5.69 -7.37
CA ASP A 1040 -44.13 -6.93 -7.83
C ASP A 1040 -42.93 -7.22 -6.90
N SER A 1041 -42.97 -8.40 -6.31
CA SER A 1041 -42.01 -8.88 -5.32
C SER A 1041 -41.79 -10.38 -5.52
N LYS A 1042 -40.54 -10.80 -5.70
CA LYS A 1042 -40.21 -12.21 -5.96
C LYS A 1042 -38.83 -12.57 -5.45
N ARG A 1043 -38.56 -13.87 -5.34
CA ARG A 1043 -37.24 -14.43 -4.99
C ARG A 1043 -36.29 -14.35 -6.21
N ALA A 1044 -35.98 -13.12 -6.62
CA ALA A 1044 -35.38 -12.80 -7.93
C ALA A 1044 -34.02 -13.48 -8.20
N LEU A 1045 -33.31 -13.90 -7.13
CA LEU A 1045 -32.00 -14.53 -7.18
C LEU A 1045 -32.02 -16.07 -6.95
N THR A 1046 -33.20 -16.72 -6.85
CA THR A 1046 -33.30 -18.19 -6.78
C THR A 1046 -32.58 -18.89 -7.93
N GLY A 1047 -32.56 -18.30 -9.14
CA GLY A 1047 -31.82 -18.84 -10.29
C GLY A 1047 -30.30 -18.86 -10.07
N MET A 1048 -29.76 -17.76 -9.53
CA MET A 1048 -28.35 -17.64 -9.14
C MET A 1048 -28.00 -18.63 -8.02
N TYR A 1049 -28.83 -18.71 -6.99
CA TYR A 1049 -28.66 -19.67 -5.89
C TYR A 1049 -28.58 -21.11 -6.41
N LYS A 1050 -29.51 -21.54 -7.26
CA LYS A 1050 -29.52 -22.90 -7.82
C LYS A 1050 -28.25 -23.22 -8.61
N LYS A 1051 -27.79 -22.28 -9.46
CA LYS A 1051 -26.50 -22.41 -10.19
C LYS A 1051 -25.32 -22.53 -9.21
N LEU A 1052 -25.21 -21.64 -8.22
CA LEU A 1052 -24.12 -21.64 -7.24
C LEU A 1052 -24.14 -22.85 -6.30
N LEU A 1053 -25.32 -23.38 -5.97
CA LEU A 1053 -25.47 -24.59 -5.15
C LEU A 1053 -25.01 -25.83 -5.93
N ASN A 1054 -25.37 -25.93 -7.21
CA ASN A 1054 -24.91 -27.01 -8.09
C ASN A 1054 -23.39 -26.93 -8.31
N MET A 1055 -22.86 -25.72 -8.54
CA MET A 1055 -21.41 -25.47 -8.58
C MET A 1055 -20.71 -25.97 -7.32
N ARG A 1056 -21.20 -25.61 -6.12
CA ARG A 1056 -20.62 -26.05 -4.86
C ARG A 1056 -20.63 -27.58 -4.72
N ARG A 1057 -21.75 -28.23 -5.04
CA ARG A 1057 -21.89 -29.70 -4.97
C ARG A 1057 -20.90 -30.40 -5.89
N TYR A 1058 -20.76 -29.91 -7.12
CA TYR A 1058 -19.81 -30.44 -8.10
C TYR A 1058 -18.37 -30.30 -7.60
N VAL A 1059 -17.99 -29.11 -7.12
CA VAL A 1059 -16.63 -28.83 -6.62
C VAL A 1059 -16.30 -29.65 -5.37
N LEU A 1060 -17.27 -29.90 -4.48
CA LEU A 1060 -17.08 -30.79 -3.33
C LEU A 1060 -16.91 -32.25 -3.77
N ARG A 1061 -17.76 -32.75 -4.69
CA ARG A 1061 -17.60 -34.09 -5.30
C ARG A 1061 -16.21 -34.25 -5.90
N CYS A 1062 -15.75 -33.28 -6.69
CA CYS A 1062 -14.41 -33.32 -7.28
C CYS A 1062 -13.26 -33.19 -6.27
N GLN A 1063 -13.49 -32.59 -5.10
CA GLN A 1063 -12.52 -32.60 -4.00
C GLN A 1063 -12.49 -33.97 -3.31
N GLU A 1064 -13.63 -34.65 -3.17
CA GLU A 1064 -13.77 -36.01 -2.64
C GLU A 1064 -13.20 -37.07 -3.60
N GLU A 1065 -13.35 -36.85 -4.91
CA GLU A 1065 -12.70 -37.60 -6.01
C GLU A 1065 -11.19 -37.32 -6.14
N GLY A 1066 -10.63 -36.39 -5.35
CA GLY A 1066 -9.20 -36.08 -5.32
C GLY A 1066 -8.67 -35.23 -6.48
N ARG A 1067 -9.52 -34.57 -7.27
CA ARG A 1067 -9.08 -33.72 -8.39
C ARG A 1067 -8.27 -32.51 -7.90
N PRO A 1068 -7.01 -32.32 -8.34
CA PRO A 1068 -6.09 -31.34 -7.75
C PRO A 1068 -6.49 -29.88 -7.98
N GLY A 1069 -7.31 -29.61 -9.00
CA GLY A 1069 -7.85 -28.30 -9.32
C GLY A 1069 -9.06 -27.90 -8.47
N ALA A 1070 -9.77 -28.83 -7.84
CA ALA A 1070 -11.02 -28.57 -7.11
C ALA A 1070 -10.84 -27.59 -5.93
N ARG A 1071 -9.67 -27.60 -5.27
CA ARG A 1071 -9.33 -26.64 -4.20
C ARG A 1071 -9.37 -25.18 -4.66
N TRP A 1072 -8.95 -24.90 -5.89
CA TRP A 1072 -8.90 -23.55 -6.46
C TRP A 1072 -10.30 -23.04 -6.80
N VAL A 1073 -11.10 -23.88 -7.47
CA VAL A 1073 -12.50 -23.58 -7.82
C VAL A 1073 -13.36 -23.34 -6.57
N LYS A 1074 -13.05 -24.03 -5.45
CA LYS A 1074 -13.70 -23.81 -4.14
C LYS A 1074 -13.45 -22.41 -3.58
N GLY A 1075 -12.27 -21.85 -3.79
CA GLY A 1075 -11.95 -20.45 -3.45
C GLY A 1075 -12.73 -19.46 -4.32
N ILE A 1076 -12.85 -19.75 -5.62
CA ILE A 1076 -13.63 -18.92 -6.56
C ILE A 1076 -15.12 -18.89 -6.17
N HIS A 1077 -15.71 -20.06 -5.88
CA HIS A 1077 -17.12 -20.18 -5.45
C HIS A 1077 -17.49 -19.24 -4.31
N GLY A 1078 -16.64 -19.17 -3.28
CA GLY A 1078 -16.86 -18.31 -2.10
C GLY A 1078 -16.89 -16.83 -2.44
N ARG A 1079 -15.98 -16.37 -3.33
CA ARG A 1079 -15.90 -14.96 -3.72
C ARG A 1079 -17.05 -14.51 -4.61
N LEU A 1080 -17.61 -15.37 -5.48
CA LEU A 1080 -18.66 -14.97 -6.44
C LEU A 1080 -19.91 -14.35 -5.79
N TYR A 1081 -20.48 -14.97 -4.75
CA TYR A 1081 -21.67 -14.42 -4.06
C TYR A 1081 -21.31 -13.34 -3.02
N GLN A 1082 -20.08 -13.33 -2.49
CA GLN A 1082 -19.61 -12.23 -1.65
C GLN A 1082 -19.45 -10.94 -2.46
N SER A 1083 -18.83 -11.03 -3.64
CA SER A 1083 -18.57 -9.89 -4.53
C SER A 1083 -19.85 -9.37 -5.16
N PHE A 1084 -20.77 -10.25 -5.58
CA PHE A 1084 -22.06 -9.81 -6.12
C PHE A 1084 -22.90 -9.04 -5.10
N ARG A 1085 -22.92 -9.44 -3.82
CA ARG A 1085 -23.56 -8.61 -2.77
C ARG A 1085 -22.88 -7.24 -2.65
N GLY A 1086 -21.54 -7.20 -2.69
CA GLY A 1086 -20.79 -5.94 -2.69
C GLY A 1086 -21.09 -5.07 -3.92
N TYR A 1087 -21.45 -5.68 -5.04
CA TYR A 1087 -21.90 -5.01 -6.26
C TYR A 1087 -23.35 -4.48 -6.16
N LEU A 1088 -24.29 -5.27 -5.61
CA LEU A 1088 -25.64 -4.81 -5.29
C LEU A 1088 -25.61 -3.60 -4.34
N GLY A 1089 -24.79 -3.67 -3.29
CA GLY A 1089 -24.78 -2.74 -2.15
C GLY A 1089 -23.60 -1.78 -2.08
N ARG A 1090 -22.94 -1.47 -3.21
CA ARG A 1090 -21.95 -0.38 -3.28
C ARG A 1090 -22.66 0.98 -3.08
N ASN A 1091 -21.93 1.94 -2.51
CA ASN A 1091 -22.47 3.26 -2.15
C ASN A 1091 -23.14 3.96 -3.35
N ASP A 1092 -22.42 4.04 -4.47
CA ASP A 1092 -22.77 4.84 -5.64
C ASP A 1092 -22.90 3.91 -6.86
N PRO A 1093 -23.68 4.25 -7.90
CA PRO A 1093 -23.71 3.48 -9.14
C PRO A 1093 -22.38 3.62 -9.91
N ARG A 1094 -22.24 2.90 -11.03
CA ARG A 1094 -21.31 3.36 -12.08
C ARG A 1094 -21.95 4.54 -12.79
N TYR A 1095 -21.12 5.53 -13.11
CA TYR A 1095 -21.46 6.58 -14.04
C TYR A 1095 -20.89 6.23 -15.43
N ASP A 1096 -21.56 6.67 -16.47
CA ASP A 1096 -21.04 6.61 -17.83
C ASP A 1096 -19.95 7.68 -18.02
N HIS A 1097 -18.89 7.33 -18.75
CA HIS A 1097 -17.73 8.22 -18.93
C HIS A 1097 -17.95 9.30 -20.01
N GLU A 1098 -18.95 9.16 -20.88
CA GLU A 1098 -19.26 10.12 -21.95
C GLU A 1098 -20.41 11.06 -21.55
N SER A 1099 -21.43 10.58 -20.81
CA SER A 1099 -22.57 11.43 -20.37
C SER A 1099 -22.52 11.89 -18.90
N GLY A 1100 -21.77 11.20 -18.04
CA GLY A 1100 -21.76 11.44 -16.59
C GLY A 1100 -23.07 11.05 -15.88
N ASP A 1101 -23.99 10.35 -16.55
CA ASP A 1101 -25.22 9.82 -15.93
C ASP A 1101 -25.02 8.40 -15.39
N VAL A 1102 -26.01 7.91 -14.64
CA VAL A 1102 -26.01 6.54 -14.09
C VAL A 1102 -25.96 5.52 -15.24
N TYR A 1103 -24.84 4.80 -15.37
CA TYR A 1103 -24.56 3.87 -16.47
C TYR A 1103 -25.73 2.90 -16.68
N GLU A 1104 -26.39 2.99 -17.84
CA GLU A 1104 -27.68 2.31 -18.10
C GLU A 1104 -27.58 0.81 -17.85
N ARG A 1105 -26.50 0.21 -18.35
CA ARG A 1105 -26.20 -1.23 -18.28
C ARG A 1105 -25.87 -1.73 -16.88
N ASP A 1106 -25.74 -0.87 -15.88
CA ASP A 1106 -25.49 -1.25 -14.48
C ASP A 1106 -26.80 -1.62 -13.74
N ILE A 1107 -27.57 -2.55 -14.32
CA ILE A 1107 -28.92 -2.89 -13.88
C ILE A 1107 -29.00 -3.53 -12.49
N TYR A 1108 -27.91 -4.11 -12.00
CA TYR A 1108 -27.83 -4.82 -10.72
C TYR A 1108 -27.47 -3.91 -9.54
N TRP A 1109 -27.43 -2.59 -9.71
CA TRP A 1109 -27.30 -1.68 -8.58
C TRP A 1109 -28.61 -1.60 -7.79
N ARG A 1110 -28.70 -2.42 -6.75
CA ARG A 1110 -29.87 -2.58 -5.88
C ARG A 1110 -29.43 -2.63 -4.40
N PRO A 1111 -29.10 -1.49 -3.79
CA PRO A 1111 -28.68 -1.44 -2.38
C PRO A 1111 -29.78 -1.92 -1.43
N ASP A 1112 -31.05 -1.78 -1.83
CA ASP A 1112 -32.23 -2.32 -1.18
C ASP A 1112 -32.21 -3.87 -1.16
N TRP A 1113 -31.88 -4.52 -2.29
CA TRP A 1113 -31.68 -5.97 -2.33
C TRP A 1113 -30.50 -6.40 -1.45
N ALA A 1114 -29.40 -5.64 -1.47
CA ALA A 1114 -28.25 -5.94 -0.62
C ALA A 1114 -28.60 -5.90 0.87
N LYS A 1115 -29.42 -4.93 1.30
CA LYS A 1115 -29.98 -4.86 2.66
C LYS A 1115 -30.90 -6.04 2.98
N ALA A 1116 -31.86 -6.36 2.12
CA ALA A 1116 -32.79 -7.46 2.36
C ALA A 1116 -32.06 -8.82 2.50
N ILE A 1117 -31.03 -9.05 1.68
CA ILE A 1117 -30.15 -10.23 1.77
C ILE A 1117 -29.35 -10.23 3.08
N MET A 1118 -28.84 -9.07 3.53
CA MET A 1118 -28.13 -8.93 4.82
C MET A 1118 -29.04 -9.16 6.02
N ALA A 1119 -30.20 -8.50 6.08
CA ALA A 1119 -31.18 -8.66 7.15
C ALA A 1119 -31.59 -10.14 7.28
N LEU A 1120 -31.89 -10.81 6.15
CA LEU A 1120 -32.25 -12.23 6.17
C LEU A 1120 -31.09 -13.16 6.57
N ALA A 1121 -29.86 -12.87 6.14
CA ALA A 1121 -28.68 -13.66 6.54
C ALA A 1121 -28.44 -13.55 8.06
N ASN A 1122 -28.44 -12.32 8.61
CA ASN A 1122 -28.24 -12.07 10.02
C ASN A 1122 -29.40 -12.65 10.86
N ALA A 1123 -30.66 -12.42 10.45
CA ALA A 1123 -31.85 -12.97 11.10
C ALA A 1123 -31.83 -14.51 11.12
N ASN A 1124 -31.40 -15.16 10.03
CA ASN A 1124 -31.26 -16.62 9.99
C ASN A 1124 -30.14 -17.14 10.90
N THR A 1125 -29.15 -16.33 11.26
CA THR A 1125 -28.13 -16.67 12.27
C THR A 1125 -28.67 -16.43 13.67
N PHE A 1126 -29.38 -15.32 13.89
CA PHE A 1126 -30.07 -15.07 15.16
C PHE A 1126 -31.08 -16.17 15.50
N ARG A 1127 -31.95 -16.58 14.55
CA ARG A 1127 -32.87 -17.74 14.69
C ARG A 1127 -32.17 -19.00 15.20
N ALA A 1128 -30.96 -19.28 14.72
CA ALA A 1128 -30.18 -20.45 15.15
C ALA A 1128 -29.65 -20.30 16.58
N LEU A 1129 -29.09 -19.13 16.93
CA LEU A 1129 -28.54 -18.85 18.25
C LEU A 1129 -29.64 -18.75 19.32
N HIS A 1130 -30.73 -18.05 19.02
CA HIS A 1130 -31.94 -18.01 19.83
C HIS A 1130 -32.47 -19.42 20.09
N LYS A 1131 -32.53 -20.27 19.05
CA LYS A 1131 -32.92 -21.68 19.21
C LYS A 1131 -32.02 -22.44 20.19
N TYR A 1132 -30.69 -22.35 20.05
CA TYR A 1132 -29.74 -23.02 20.94
C TYR A 1132 -29.85 -22.52 22.40
N ALA A 1133 -30.16 -21.24 22.58
CA ALA A 1133 -30.42 -20.66 23.89
C ALA A 1133 -31.78 -21.11 24.48
N THR A 1134 -32.87 -21.14 23.70
CA THR A 1134 -34.21 -21.53 24.18
C THR A 1134 -34.39 -23.02 24.42
N GLU A 1135 -33.82 -23.88 23.56
CA GLU A 1135 -34.05 -25.33 23.62
C GLU A 1135 -32.97 -26.08 24.42
N GLU A 1136 -31.76 -25.52 24.54
CA GLU A 1136 -30.60 -26.23 25.11
C GLU A 1136 -29.85 -25.45 26.20
N SER A 1137 -30.23 -24.19 26.48
CA SER A 1137 -29.48 -23.28 27.36
C SER A 1137 -28.00 -23.10 26.97
N ARG A 1138 -27.66 -23.20 25.66
CA ARG A 1138 -26.29 -23.00 25.17
C ARG A 1138 -26.12 -21.62 24.51
N TYR A 1139 -25.41 -20.74 25.19
CA TYR A 1139 -25.22 -19.34 24.81
C TYR A 1139 -23.88 -19.11 24.09
N PRO A 1140 -23.81 -18.29 23.03
CA PRO A 1140 -22.55 -17.87 22.44
C PRO A 1140 -21.82 -16.85 23.33
N LEU A 1141 -20.49 -16.81 23.27
CA LEU A 1141 -19.67 -15.70 23.79
C LEU A 1141 -19.48 -14.57 22.77
N SER A 1142 -19.47 -14.90 21.47
CA SER A 1142 -19.37 -13.90 20.41
C SER A 1142 -20.01 -14.37 19.10
N LEU A 1143 -20.36 -13.38 18.28
CA LEU A 1143 -20.73 -13.50 16.87
C LEU A 1143 -19.90 -12.49 16.08
N TYR A 1144 -19.18 -12.98 15.07
CA TYR A 1144 -18.44 -12.16 14.12
C TYR A 1144 -18.77 -12.64 12.69
N VAL A 1145 -19.68 -11.90 12.06
CA VAL A 1145 -20.28 -12.13 10.75
C VAL A 1145 -21.04 -13.46 10.68
N ASP A 1146 -20.37 -14.54 10.32
CA ASP A 1146 -20.90 -15.90 10.22
C ASP A 1146 -20.24 -16.90 11.20
N ALA A 1147 -19.23 -16.46 11.96
CA ALA A 1147 -18.55 -17.29 12.96
C ALA A 1147 -18.98 -16.95 14.39
N VAL A 1148 -19.12 -17.98 15.23
CA VAL A 1148 -19.52 -17.87 16.64
C VAL A 1148 -18.57 -18.65 17.54
N THR A 1149 -18.47 -18.23 18.81
CA THR A 1149 -17.61 -18.90 19.81
C THR A 1149 -18.41 -19.43 20.99
N TYR A 1150 -18.07 -20.64 21.44
CA TYR A 1150 -18.68 -21.36 22.55
C TYR A 1150 -17.58 -21.97 23.44
N THR A 1151 -17.82 -22.06 24.75
CA THR A 1151 -16.96 -22.80 25.67
C THR A 1151 -17.42 -24.26 25.85
N SER A 1152 -16.49 -25.14 26.25
CA SER A 1152 -16.76 -26.50 26.68
C SER A 1152 -15.57 -27.14 27.42
N GLU A 1153 -15.86 -28.01 28.39
CA GLU A 1153 -14.90 -28.97 28.96
C GLU A 1153 -14.25 -29.91 27.93
N HIS A 1154 -14.86 -30.09 26.76
CA HIS A 1154 -14.40 -31.05 25.74
C HIS A 1154 -13.58 -30.36 24.64
N ALA A 1155 -12.42 -30.92 24.30
CA ALA A 1155 -11.59 -30.46 23.18
C ALA A 1155 -12.17 -30.84 21.79
N ASP A 1156 -13.11 -31.80 21.75
CA ASP A 1156 -13.76 -32.28 20.54
C ASP A 1156 -14.91 -31.33 20.13
N PRO A 1157 -14.88 -30.71 18.93
CA PRO A 1157 -15.93 -29.80 18.48
C PRO A 1157 -17.30 -30.45 18.30
N GLU A 1158 -17.40 -31.77 18.09
CA GLU A 1158 -18.69 -32.47 18.00
C GLU A 1158 -19.34 -32.66 19.38
N GLN A 1159 -18.54 -32.70 20.45
CA GLN A 1159 -18.99 -32.73 21.85
C GLN A 1159 -19.24 -31.32 22.42
N ALA A 1160 -18.46 -30.32 21.98
CA ALA A 1160 -18.51 -28.96 22.53
C ALA A 1160 -19.70 -28.12 22.04
N LYS A 1161 -20.13 -28.32 20.80
CA LYS A 1161 -21.22 -27.56 20.15
C LYS A 1161 -22.60 -27.75 20.81
N PRO A 1162 -23.59 -26.88 20.53
CA PRO A 1162 -25.01 -27.18 20.76
C PRO A 1162 -25.45 -28.46 20.00
N GLN A 1163 -26.37 -29.23 20.57
CA GLN A 1163 -26.85 -30.50 20.03
C GLN A 1163 -27.56 -30.32 18.67
N ALA A 1164 -28.41 -29.29 18.54
CA ALA A 1164 -29.06 -28.94 17.27
C ALA A 1164 -28.11 -28.22 16.28
N MET A 1165 -26.89 -27.86 16.69
CA MET A 1165 -25.85 -27.43 15.75
C MET A 1165 -25.35 -28.65 14.97
N ARG A 1166 -25.57 -28.64 13.65
CA ARG A 1166 -25.11 -29.69 12.74
C ARG A 1166 -23.79 -29.27 12.10
N LEU A 1167 -22.72 -30.01 12.33
CA LEU A 1167 -21.47 -29.82 11.59
C LEU A 1167 -21.55 -30.44 10.19
N GLY A 1168 -20.81 -29.88 9.23
CA GLY A 1168 -20.71 -30.42 7.87
C GLY A 1168 -20.42 -29.38 6.78
N THR A 1169 -20.07 -29.84 5.59
CA THR A 1169 -19.62 -29.01 4.44
C THR A 1169 -20.75 -28.37 3.62
N SER A 1170 -22.00 -28.71 3.95
CA SER A 1170 -23.23 -28.30 3.24
C SER A 1170 -23.63 -26.84 3.52
N SER A 1171 -24.64 -26.33 2.81
CA SER A 1171 -25.14 -24.97 3.09
C SER A 1171 -26.08 -25.00 4.30
N GLY A 1172 -25.80 -24.17 5.30
CA GLY A 1172 -26.60 -24.08 6.54
C GLY A 1172 -26.15 -24.98 7.69
N THR A 1173 -25.16 -25.86 7.46
CA THR A 1173 -24.38 -26.51 8.53
C THR A 1173 -23.23 -25.59 8.99
N TRP A 1174 -22.55 -25.98 10.07
CA TRP A 1174 -21.40 -25.27 10.63
C TRP A 1174 -20.10 -26.07 10.42
N SER A 1175 -18.95 -25.42 10.54
CA SER A 1175 -17.63 -26.06 10.54
C SER A 1175 -16.78 -25.51 11.68
N SER A 1176 -16.10 -26.39 12.42
CA SER A 1176 -15.08 -25.94 13.38
C SER A 1176 -13.90 -25.32 12.63
N GLU A 1177 -13.49 -24.12 13.03
CA GLU A 1177 -12.29 -23.44 12.52
C GLU A 1177 -11.12 -23.45 13.52
N GLY A 1178 -11.34 -23.93 14.74
CA GLY A 1178 -10.30 -24.07 15.76
C GLY A 1178 -10.86 -24.30 17.15
N VAL A 1179 -9.96 -24.72 18.04
CA VAL A 1179 -10.16 -24.90 19.49
C VAL A 1179 -8.89 -24.44 20.21
N ILE A 1180 -9.02 -23.75 21.34
CA ILE A 1180 -7.90 -23.29 22.17
C ILE A 1180 -8.19 -23.50 23.68
N PRO A 1181 -7.18 -23.62 24.56
CA PRO A 1181 -7.42 -23.76 25.99
C PRO A 1181 -8.00 -22.46 26.57
N MET A 1182 -9.14 -22.53 27.26
CA MET A 1182 -9.81 -21.36 27.84
C MET A 1182 -8.92 -20.67 28.88
N ALA A 1183 -8.23 -21.45 29.71
CA ALA A 1183 -7.28 -20.96 30.71
C ALA A 1183 -6.08 -20.18 30.13
N ALA A 1184 -5.80 -20.27 28.82
CA ALA A 1184 -4.77 -19.48 28.15
C ALA A 1184 -5.26 -18.09 27.69
N VAL A 1185 -6.56 -17.81 27.77
CA VAL A 1185 -7.20 -16.59 27.25
C VAL A 1185 -8.20 -15.93 28.19
N ALA A 1186 -8.70 -16.63 29.22
CA ALA A 1186 -9.78 -16.16 30.11
C ALA A 1186 -9.56 -14.74 30.65
N ASP A 1187 -8.34 -14.38 31.05
CA ASP A 1187 -8.05 -13.05 31.61
C ASP A 1187 -8.05 -11.91 30.56
N ARG A 1188 -7.95 -12.21 29.26
CA ARG A 1188 -8.24 -11.24 28.17
C ARG A 1188 -9.74 -11.08 27.94
N LEU A 1189 -10.51 -12.17 28.10
CA LEU A 1189 -11.97 -12.16 27.89
C LEU A 1189 -12.73 -11.42 29.01
N LYS A 1190 -12.14 -11.30 30.21
CA LYS A 1190 -12.71 -10.59 31.38
C LYS A 1190 -12.77 -9.06 31.24
N THR A 1191 -12.07 -8.47 30.27
CA THR A 1191 -11.94 -7.01 30.13
C THR A 1191 -12.59 -6.46 28.85
N ALA A 1192 -13.26 -7.32 28.07
CA ALA A 1192 -13.64 -7.05 26.69
C ALA A 1192 -15.16 -6.95 26.46
N ASP A 1193 -15.78 -5.87 27.00
CA ASP A 1193 -17.14 -5.46 26.61
C ASP A 1193 -17.20 -4.80 25.20
N ASP A 1194 -16.04 -4.56 24.57
CA ASP A 1194 -15.93 -3.92 23.26
C ASP A 1194 -16.02 -4.94 22.10
N PRO A 1195 -17.05 -4.89 21.23
CA PRO A 1195 -17.17 -5.77 20.06
C PRO A 1195 -16.10 -5.52 18.98
N GLU A 1196 -15.40 -4.38 18.97
CA GLU A 1196 -14.24 -4.13 18.11
C GLU A 1196 -12.90 -4.47 18.80
N GLY A 1197 -12.91 -4.74 20.11
CA GLY A 1197 -11.73 -4.98 20.95
C GLY A 1197 -11.36 -6.46 21.18
N ASP A 1198 -10.91 -6.75 22.41
CA ASP A 1198 -10.26 -8.01 22.85
C ASP A 1198 -11.24 -9.19 23.06
N ASN A 1199 -12.26 -9.28 22.21
CA ASN A 1199 -13.32 -10.29 22.30
C ASN A 1199 -12.84 -11.72 21.94
N ALA A 1200 -13.68 -12.72 22.24
CA ALA A 1200 -13.38 -14.13 22.03
C ALA A 1200 -12.94 -14.49 20.59
N HIS A 1201 -13.48 -13.84 19.56
CA HIS A 1201 -13.03 -14.06 18.18
C HIS A 1201 -11.66 -13.43 17.91
N THR A 1202 -11.43 -12.20 18.35
CA THR A 1202 -10.15 -11.48 18.22
C THR A 1202 -9.02 -12.25 18.91
N VAL A 1203 -9.20 -12.59 20.18
CA VAL A 1203 -8.19 -13.27 21.02
C VAL A 1203 -7.88 -14.66 20.49
N MET A 1204 -8.89 -15.42 20.06
CA MET A 1204 -8.70 -16.76 19.51
C MET A 1204 -7.99 -16.74 18.14
N ARG A 1205 -8.31 -15.75 17.29
CA ARG A 1205 -7.61 -15.52 16.01
C ARG A 1205 -6.12 -15.23 16.23
N GLU A 1206 -5.80 -14.42 17.24
CA GLU A 1206 -4.41 -14.08 17.59
C GLU A 1206 -3.65 -15.26 18.17
N TYR A 1207 -4.25 -15.99 19.12
CA TYR A 1207 -3.64 -17.18 19.71
C TYR A 1207 -3.29 -18.25 18.64
N LEU A 1208 -4.22 -18.52 17.72
CA LEU A 1208 -4.01 -19.47 16.62
C LEU A 1208 -3.00 -18.95 15.56
N ALA A 1209 -2.81 -17.64 15.44
CA ALA A 1209 -1.77 -17.06 14.61
C ALA A 1209 -0.39 -17.12 15.30
N GLU A 1210 -0.33 -16.94 16.62
CA GLU A 1210 0.89 -17.13 17.40
C GLU A 1210 1.36 -18.59 17.43
N GLN A 1211 0.46 -19.57 17.63
CA GLN A 1211 0.85 -20.98 17.58
C GLN A 1211 1.47 -21.36 16.23
N LYS A 1212 0.85 -20.96 15.12
CA LYS A 1212 1.39 -21.19 13.77
C LYS A 1212 2.72 -20.49 13.48
N LYS A 1213 3.10 -19.52 14.32
CA LYS A 1213 4.38 -18.79 14.29
C LYS A 1213 5.38 -19.29 15.38
N ARG A 1214 5.05 -20.43 16.01
CA ARG A 1214 5.90 -21.20 16.93
C ARG A 1214 6.07 -22.65 16.43
N GLU A 1215 5.12 -23.13 15.63
CA GLU A 1215 5.13 -24.42 14.91
C GLU A 1215 5.93 -24.35 13.58
N GLY A 1216 6.25 -23.14 13.12
CA GLY A 1216 7.15 -22.82 12.02
C GLY A 1216 7.87 -21.49 12.27
#